data_AF-B4PM89-F1
#
_entry.id   AF-B4PM89-F1
#
_cell.length_a   1.000
_cell.length_b   1.000
_cell.length_c   1.000
_cell.angle_alpha   90.00
_cell.angle_beta   90.00
_cell.angle_gamma   90.00
#
_symmetry.space_group_name_H-M   'P 1'
#
loop_
_entity.id
_entity.type
_entity.pdbx_description
1 polymer ?
#
loop_
_entity_poly.entity_id
_entity_poly.type
_entity_poly.pdbx_seq_one_letter_code
_entity_poly.pdbx_strand_id
1 'polypeptide(L)'
;MREFLVVLSVLSVAVATKCPYSAMEPLSRSKRSSFDIRPGVSDGSLDALIKDFMPKYNGNNVHNSWVESSGSHQTFRCGVPPRNCLNDTRNLHYRSLDGSCNNLLYPEFGIAVSRYRRLLPPRQVEQAPNARLISLSLYGEQTRNDRFRTMAAMQWGQFVAHDISQLSTQGAPQDCCAEPRHPRCLPINLPRGGPIAYHTGKTCLHFARSVSDADAVCPKREEPYPEKLTVATAYLDLSSIYGNNPSQNRKVRLFKGGLLRTSYVNGQHWLPVSQNENGECGAKSECYNVPDTRNRFTPTIALLQTLLVREHNRLAENLALINPDHGDERIFQEARKINIAQFQKITYYDWLPLFVGRTYTYLNGLIYPVEPTEYVNDYDEAINPAAYAEFSAAAFRYAHTQIPGWFSLVAPNRSANDTMRLSDYLDRPETIRLLDTSDNFDALLRGLATQLHKRSDGNIDREIKHYFNRKEFEEYGSDLKSIDIQRARDFGLASYNDVREFCGLRRAIDWADFAHEIPGEKISLLRRLYATPDDVELGVGGTLEYHVPDALFGPTLLCVIGKQFLNTRRGDRFFFERENAGGFSRAQLAEIRKVSLASLFCSNANYLHLIQPNVFVFPNSHNLLLNCNFIPQIDLSKWQDLRPQLVH
;
A
#
# COMPACT_ATOMS: atom_id res chain seq x y z
N MET A 1 15.63 -33.15 22.16
CA MET A 1 16.19 -33.77 23.39
C MET A 1 17.65 -33.34 23.49
N ARG A 2 18.00 -32.58 24.54
CA ARG A 2 19.31 -32.34 25.20
C ARG A 2 20.53 -32.00 24.31
N GLU A 3 21.41 -31.03 24.58
CA GLU A 3 21.77 -30.06 25.64
C GLU A 3 22.83 -29.14 24.94
N PHE A 4 22.79 -27.79 24.98
CA PHE A 4 23.45 -26.88 25.96
C PHE A 4 24.93 -27.26 26.27
N LEU A 5 25.98 -26.43 26.40
CA LEU A 5 26.28 -24.98 26.54
C LEU A 5 27.86 -24.88 26.57
N VAL A 6 28.56 -23.85 26.09
CA VAL A 6 29.44 -22.87 26.83
C VAL A 6 30.67 -22.64 25.88
N VAL A 7 31.14 -21.42 25.54
CA VAL A 7 32.17 -20.62 26.25
C VAL A 7 32.24 -19.18 25.71
N LEU A 8 32.46 -18.28 26.65
CA LEU A 8 32.58 -16.82 26.65
C LEU A 8 33.86 -16.25 26.00
N SER A 9 33.70 -15.02 25.44
CA SER A 9 34.56 -13.81 25.44
C SER A 9 36.10 -13.90 25.37
N VAL A 10 36.73 -12.95 24.64
CA VAL A 10 37.68 -11.92 25.16
C VAL A 10 38.44 -11.18 24.00
N LEU A 11 38.68 -9.88 24.24
CA LEU A 11 39.73 -8.96 23.72
C LEU A 11 39.51 -8.07 22.46
N SER A 12 39.28 -6.79 22.78
CA SER A 12 39.62 -5.59 22.01
C SER A 12 41.14 -5.40 21.87
N VAL A 13 41.64 -4.85 20.76
CA VAL A 13 42.67 -3.77 20.67
C VAL A 13 42.65 -3.17 19.25
N ALA A 14 42.70 -1.84 19.20
CA ALA A 14 42.67 -0.96 18.04
C ALA A 14 43.98 -0.90 17.25
N VAL A 15 43.92 -0.56 15.96
CA VAL A 15 44.91 0.30 15.30
C VAL A 15 44.22 1.22 14.30
N ALA A 16 44.32 2.51 14.57
CA ALA A 16 44.03 3.60 13.65
C ALA A 16 45.27 3.88 12.78
N THR A 17 45.06 4.10 11.48
CA THR A 17 46.08 4.72 10.61
C THR A 17 45.42 5.84 9.79
N LYS A 18 45.78 7.07 10.16
CA LYS A 18 45.65 8.30 9.38
C LYS A 18 46.64 8.28 8.21
N CYS A 19 46.27 8.90 7.08
CA CYS A 19 47.16 9.76 6.25
C CYS A 19 46.36 10.47 5.12
N PRO A 20 46.88 11.53 4.46
CA PRO A 20 46.40 12.90 4.67
C PRO A 20 45.99 13.67 3.39
N TYR A 21 45.52 14.90 3.59
CA TYR A 21 45.20 15.94 2.60
C TYR A 21 46.45 16.57 1.92
N SER A 22 46.34 16.90 0.62
CA SER A 22 47.06 17.98 -0.11
C SER A 22 46.43 18.19 -1.50
N ALA A 23 45.60 19.23 -1.73
CA ALA A 23 45.84 20.47 -2.51
C ALA A 23 46.21 20.29 -4.01
N MET A 24 45.25 20.46 -4.95
CA MET A 24 45.02 21.58 -5.93
C MET A 24 46.08 21.70 -7.06
N GLU A 25 45.75 21.69 -8.36
CA GLU A 25 45.11 22.77 -9.16
C GLU A 25 44.57 22.32 -10.57
N PRO A 26 43.87 23.18 -11.36
CA PRO A 26 42.68 22.80 -12.18
C PRO A 26 42.83 22.95 -13.72
N LEU A 27 41.87 22.40 -14.49
CA LEU A 27 41.41 22.73 -15.86
C LEU A 27 40.23 21.77 -16.19
N SER A 28 39.11 22.05 -16.85
CA SER A 28 38.59 23.17 -17.63
C SER A 28 37.04 23.10 -17.66
N ARG A 29 36.40 24.27 -17.79
CA ARG A 29 34.95 24.54 -17.83
C ARG A 29 34.15 23.66 -18.83
N SER A 30 33.07 23.05 -18.33
CA SER A 30 31.89 22.65 -19.12
C SER A 30 30.63 23.18 -18.45
N LYS A 31 29.69 23.69 -19.26
CA LYS A 31 28.56 24.56 -18.90
C LYS A 31 27.61 23.93 -17.87
N ARG A 32 27.50 24.55 -16.69
CA ARG A 32 26.37 24.35 -15.75
C ARG A 32 25.15 25.11 -16.29
N SER A 33 24.02 24.43 -16.46
CA SER A 33 22.72 25.08 -16.41
C SER A 33 22.42 25.40 -14.94
N SER A 34 22.08 26.66 -14.67
CA SER A 34 21.74 27.15 -13.34
C SER A 34 20.28 26.83 -13.03
N PHE A 35 20.04 25.77 -12.27
CA PHE A 35 18.84 25.62 -11.44
C PHE A 35 19.30 25.54 -9.98
N ASP A 36 19.71 26.69 -9.42
CA ASP A 36 19.93 26.84 -7.99
C ASP A 36 18.58 27.01 -7.29
N ILE A 37 17.96 25.90 -6.92
CA ILE A 37 16.87 25.88 -5.93
C ILE A 37 17.52 25.71 -4.56
N ARG A 38 17.32 26.68 -3.66
CA ARG A 38 17.88 26.67 -2.30
C ARG A 38 17.57 25.33 -1.59
N PRO A 39 18.54 24.72 -0.88
CA PRO A 39 18.27 23.57 -0.04
C PRO A 39 17.41 23.97 1.17
N GLY A 40 16.85 22.95 1.83
CA GLY A 40 15.88 22.98 2.92
C GLY A 40 15.92 24.16 3.90
N VAL A 41 14.75 24.38 4.54
CA VAL A 41 14.52 25.29 5.66
C VAL A 41 15.69 25.24 6.65
N SER A 42 16.44 26.34 6.77
CA SER A 42 17.47 26.53 7.82
C SER A 42 16.80 26.73 9.19
N ASP A 43 17.51 26.54 10.30
CA ASP A 43 16.95 26.72 11.66
C ASP A 43 16.26 28.09 11.85
N GLY A 44 16.82 29.17 11.29
CA GLY A 44 16.18 30.50 11.32
C GLY A 44 14.92 30.62 10.45
N SER A 45 14.79 29.80 9.41
CA SER A 45 13.58 29.71 8.58
C SER A 45 12.49 28.85 9.24
N LEU A 46 12.87 27.89 10.10
CA LEU A 46 11.91 27.04 10.81
C LEU A 46 11.20 27.82 11.92
N ASP A 47 11.93 28.63 12.68
CA ASP A 47 11.32 29.49 13.72
C ASP A 47 10.35 30.51 13.11
N ALA A 48 10.64 31.02 11.91
CA ALA A 48 9.71 31.87 11.17
C ALA A 48 8.43 31.14 10.75
N LEU A 49 8.55 29.90 10.26
CA LEU A 49 7.41 29.05 9.89
C LEU A 49 6.55 28.64 11.10
N ILE A 50 7.18 28.36 12.24
CA ILE A 50 6.48 28.01 13.48
C ILE A 50 5.70 29.22 14.00
N LYS A 51 6.29 30.41 13.99
CA LYS A 51 5.63 31.66 14.45
C LYS A 51 4.38 32.02 13.65
N ASP A 52 4.31 31.63 12.39
CA ASP A 52 3.13 31.86 11.54
C ASP A 52 1.90 31.01 11.93
N PHE A 53 2.08 29.91 12.68
CA PHE A 53 1.01 28.93 13.00
C PHE A 53 0.83 28.64 14.48
N MET A 54 1.58 29.27 15.38
CA MET A 54 1.23 29.21 16.80
C MET A 54 -0.13 29.90 17.02
N PRO A 55 -1.05 29.30 17.79
CA PRO A 55 -2.38 29.87 18.00
C PRO A 55 -2.26 31.25 18.63
N LYS A 56 -2.66 32.29 17.89
CA LYS A 56 -2.94 33.61 18.47
C LYS A 56 -4.36 33.56 19.01
N TYR A 57 -4.47 33.72 20.32
CA TYR A 57 -5.74 33.82 21.04
C TYR A 57 -6.56 34.95 20.44
N ASN A 58 -7.72 34.64 19.87
CA ASN A 58 -8.76 35.62 19.56
C ASN A 58 -10.11 34.96 19.86
N GLY A 59 -10.71 35.35 20.98
CA GLY A 59 -12.11 35.10 21.25
C GLY A 59 -12.98 36.01 20.39
N ASN A 60 -13.93 35.43 19.64
CA ASN A 60 -15.34 35.80 19.71
C ASN A 60 -16.20 35.08 18.65
N ASN A 61 -17.32 34.56 19.16
CA ASN A 61 -18.65 34.32 18.60
C ASN A 61 -18.83 33.68 17.21
N VAL A 62 -19.42 32.47 17.24
CA VAL A 62 -20.02 31.76 16.11
C VAL A 62 -21.52 32.09 16.05
N HIS A 63 -21.97 32.63 14.92
CA HIS A 63 -23.39 32.62 14.54
C HIS A 63 -23.65 31.45 13.58
N ASN A 64 -24.64 30.64 13.89
CA ASN A 64 -25.12 29.53 13.05
C ASN A 64 -25.95 30.06 11.88
N SER A 65 -25.68 29.55 10.67
CA SER A 65 -26.68 29.47 9.62
C SER A 65 -26.58 28.12 8.90
N TRP A 66 -27.70 27.41 8.88
CA TRP A 66 -27.88 26.16 8.15
C TRP A 66 -28.23 26.48 6.70
N VAL A 67 -27.56 25.81 5.76
CA VAL A 67 -27.94 25.80 4.34
C VAL A 67 -28.21 24.35 3.96
N GLU A 68 -29.45 24.07 3.56
CA GLU A 68 -29.83 22.80 2.94
C GLU A 68 -29.26 22.72 1.52
N SER A 69 -28.54 21.64 1.21
CA SER A 69 -28.10 21.33 -0.14
C SER A 69 -29.06 20.35 -0.80
N SER A 70 -29.82 20.84 -1.78
CA SER A 70 -30.53 20.03 -2.75
C SER A 70 -29.55 19.52 -3.81
N GLY A 71 -29.38 18.20 -3.86
CA GLY A 71 -28.64 17.50 -4.89
C GLY A 71 -29.08 16.04 -4.89
N SER A 72 -29.36 15.47 -6.06
CA SER A 72 -29.77 14.08 -6.25
C SER A 72 -28.63 13.12 -5.88
N HIS A 73 -28.35 12.98 -4.59
CA HIS A 73 -27.32 12.09 -4.11
C HIS A 73 -27.85 10.66 -4.07
N GLN A 74 -27.30 9.82 -4.94
CA GLN A 74 -27.38 8.38 -4.78
C GLN A 74 -26.84 8.05 -3.38
N THR A 75 -27.71 7.62 -2.49
CA THR A 75 -27.40 7.42 -1.08
C THR A 75 -26.35 6.33 -0.95
N PHE A 76 -25.23 6.60 -0.27
CA PHE A 76 -24.20 5.60 0.00
C PHE A 76 -24.78 4.52 0.93
N ARG A 77 -24.62 3.23 0.62
CA ARG A 77 -25.20 2.13 1.40
C ARG A 77 -24.14 1.13 1.78
N CYS A 78 -24.07 0.74 3.06
CA CYS A 78 -23.20 -0.34 3.49
C CYS A 78 -23.58 -1.67 2.83
N GLY A 79 -22.61 -2.56 2.68
CA GLY A 79 -22.82 -3.95 2.28
C GLY A 79 -23.76 -4.65 3.28
N VAL A 80 -24.65 -5.49 2.75
CA VAL A 80 -25.56 -6.32 3.54
C VAL A 80 -25.32 -7.75 3.12
N PRO A 81 -24.80 -8.62 4.01
CA PRO A 81 -24.54 -10.00 3.64
C PRO A 81 -25.87 -10.79 3.54
N PRO A 82 -25.86 -11.98 2.90
CA PRO A 82 -27.01 -12.87 2.92
C PRO A 82 -27.29 -13.40 4.34
N ARG A 83 -28.57 -13.62 4.67
CA ARG A 83 -28.98 -14.17 5.98
C ARG A 83 -28.50 -15.59 6.25
N ASN A 84 -28.38 -16.40 5.20
CA ASN A 84 -27.87 -17.76 5.28
C ASN A 84 -26.91 -18.01 4.11
N CYS A 85 -25.63 -18.16 4.43
CA CYS A 85 -24.59 -18.42 3.46
C CYS A 85 -24.72 -19.77 2.73
N LEU A 86 -25.37 -20.75 3.37
CA LEU A 86 -25.49 -22.11 2.83
C LEU A 86 -26.67 -22.29 1.88
N ASN A 87 -27.50 -21.27 1.67
CA ASN A 87 -28.51 -21.28 0.60
C ASN A 87 -27.87 -21.37 -0.79
N ASP A 88 -26.60 -20.95 -0.91
CA ASP A 88 -25.78 -21.15 -2.10
C ASP A 88 -24.52 -21.91 -1.70
N THR A 89 -24.49 -23.21 -2.01
CA THR A 89 -23.36 -24.08 -1.64
C THR A 89 -22.05 -23.71 -2.34
N ARG A 90 -22.08 -22.86 -3.38
CA ARG A 90 -20.85 -22.32 -4.00
C ARG A 90 -20.02 -21.50 -3.01
N ASN A 91 -20.65 -20.93 -1.98
CA ASN A 91 -19.96 -20.19 -0.90
C ASN A 91 -19.05 -21.09 -0.05
N LEU A 92 -19.15 -22.42 -0.17
CA LEU A 92 -18.20 -23.35 0.46
C LEU A 92 -16.92 -23.49 -0.36
N HIS A 93 -17.00 -23.34 -1.68
CA HIS A 93 -15.92 -23.64 -2.62
C HIS A 93 -15.18 -22.40 -3.13
N TYR A 94 -15.89 -21.29 -3.30
CA TYR A 94 -15.33 -20.04 -3.84
C TYR A 94 -15.71 -18.85 -2.99
N ARG A 95 -14.80 -17.86 -2.99
CA ARG A 95 -15.04 -16.55 -2.36
C ARG A 95 -16.10 -15.80 -3.15
N SER A 96 -17.03 -15.15 -2.45
CA SER A 96 -17.86 -14.10 -3.03
C SER A 96 -16.99 -12.93 -3.50
N LEU A 97 -17.55 -12.03 -4.32
CA LEU A 97 -16.85 -10.85 -4.80
C LEU A 97 -16.82 -9.72 -3.76
N ASP A 98 -17.83 -9.65 -2.90
CA ASP A 98 -17.95 -8.65 -1.84
C ASP A 98 -17.38 -9.13 -0.50
N GLY A 99 -16.77 -10.32 -0.45
CA GLY A 99 -16.18 -10.91 0.75
C GLY A 99 -17.20 -11.54 1.72
N SER A 100 -18.51 -11.43 1.43
CA SER A 100 -19.55 -12.04 2.26
C SER A 100 -19.42 -13.56 2.32
N CYS A 101 -19.88 -14.15 3.42
CA CYS A 101 -19.84 -15.60 3.63
C CYS A 101 -18.44 -16.24 3.68
N ASN A 102 -17.37 -15.44 3.78
CA ASN A 102 -16.08 -15.97 4.19
C ASN A 102 -16.22 -16.59 5.59
N ASN A 103 -16.73 -15.82 6.55
CA ASN A 103 -17.18 -16.35 7.82
C ASN A 103 -18.65 -16.81 7.71
N LEU A 104 -18.92 -18.06 8.09
CA LEU A 104 -20.27 -18.64 7.98
C LEU A 104 -21.18 -18.28 9.16
N LEU A 105 -20.61 -17.95 10.32
CA LEU A 105 -21.34 -17.52 11.52
C LEU A 105 -21.61 -16.02 11.52
N TYR A 106 -20.67 -15.24 10.98
CA TYR A 106 -20.73 -13.78 10.87
C TYR A 106 -20.53 -13.35 9.41
N PRO A 107 -21.54 -13.52 8.54
CA PRO A 107 -21.42 -13.29 7.10
C PRO A 107 -20.93 -11.89 6.68
N GLU A 108 -21.04 -10.90 7.55
CA GLU A 108 -20.58 -9.51 7.38
C GLU A 108 -19.09 -9.28 7.67
N PHE A 109 -18.37 -10.25 8.25
CA PHE A 109 -16.97 -10.07 8.57
C PHE A 109 -16.13 -9.86 7.29
N GLY A 110 -15.41 -8.74 7.23
CA GLY A 110 -14.51 -8.40 6.13
C GLY A 110 -15.17 -8.04 4.80
N ILE A 111 -16.50 -7.82 4.75
CA ILE A 111 -17.17 -7.49 3.49
C ILE A 111 -16.79 -6.10 2.97
N ALA A 112 -16.94 -5.91 1.66
CA ALA A 112 -16.82 -4.60 1.04
C ALA A 112 -17.94 -3.63 1.48
N VAL A 113 -17.65 -2.33 1.43
CA VAL A 113 -18.56 -1.25 1.86
C VAL A 113 -18.99 -1.43 3.32
N SER A 114 -17.99 -1.60 4.19
CA SER A 114 -18.16 -1.84 5.62
C SER A 114 -17.31 -0.87 6.44
N ARG A 115 -17.48 -0.91 7.77
CA ARG A 115 -16.76 -0.03 8.70
C ARG A 115 -15.33 -0.51 8.90
N TYR A 116 -14.41 0.43 9.05
CA TYR A 116 -13.10 0.10 9.63
C TYR A 116 -13.28 -0.38 11.07
N ARG A 117 -12.40 -1.28 11.52
CA ARG A 117 -12.27 -1.60 12.96
C ARG A 117 -11.34 -0.60 13.63
N ARG A 118 -11.42 -0.56 14.96
CA ARG A 118 -10.48 0.19 15.79
C ARG A 118 -9.74 -0.70 16.76
N LEU A 119 -8.48 -0.37 17.00
CA LEU A 119 -7.73 -0.89 18.14
C LEU A 119 -8.09 -0.11 19.40
N LEU A 120 -8.30 1.21 19.27
CA LEU A 120 -8.66 2.10 20.37
C LEU A 120 -9.80 3.05 19.99
N PRO A 121 -10.61 3.51 20.97
CA PRO A 121 -11.64 4.52 20.72
C PRO A 121 -11.08 5.78 20.05
N PRO A 122 -11.88 6.47 19.21
CA PRO A 122 -11.43 7.68 18.56
C PRO A 122 -11.11 8.79 19.56
N ARG A 123 -10.10 9.60 19.25
CA ARG A 123 -9.71 10.77 20.04
C ARG A 123 -9.45 11.96 19.13
N GLN A 124 -9.96 13.13 19.50
CA GLN A 124 -9.65 14.38 18.81
C GLN A 124 -8.63 15.17 19.62
N VAL A 125 -7.55 15.60 18.97
CA VAL A 125 -6.57 16.52 19.56
C VAL A 125 -7.09 17.95 19.31
N GLU A 126 -7.41 18.68 20.39
CA GLU A 126 -8.05 20.01 20.30
C GLU A 126 -7.18 21.06 19.60
N GLN A 127 -5.85 21.01 19.81
CA GLN A 127 -4.89 21.97 19.26
C GLN A 127 -3.77 21.27 18.48
N ALA A 128 -4.14 20.53 17.43
CA ALA A 128 -3.16 19.86 16.59
C ALA A 128 -2.37 20.87 15.71
N PRO A 129 -1.04 20.76 15.59
CA PRO A 129 -0.25 21.62 14.72
C PRO A 129 -0.64 21.46 13.25
N ASN A 130 -0.36 22.45 12.41
CA ASN A 130 -0.68 22.37 10.99
C ASN A 130 0.02 21.17 10.30
N ALA A 131 -0.71 20.35 9.54
CA ALA A 131 -0.17 19.13 8.91
C ALA A 131 1.02 19.40 7.97
N ARG A 132 0.96 20.51 7.22
CA ARG A 132 2.06 20.94 6.35
C ARG A 132 3.26 21.44 7.13
N LEU A 133 3.06 22.16 8.23
CA LEU A 133 4.15 22.53 9.12
C LEU A 133 4.86 21.30 9.69
N ILE A 134 4.11 20.29 10.16
CA ILE A 134 4.68 19.04 10.66
C ILE A 134 5.51 18.34 9.57
N SER A 135 4.97 18.22 8.36
CA SER A 135 5.67 17.63 7.21
C SER A 135 6.99 18.36 6.89
N LEU A 136 6.96 19.70 6.85
CA LEU A 136 8.14 20.53 6.58
C LEU A 136 9.20 20.45 7.69
N SER A 137 8.78 20.34 8.94
CA SER A 137 9.65 20.48 10.11
C SER A 137 10.27 19.15 10.58
N LEU A 138 9.47 18.08 10.64
CA LEU A 138 9.93 16.80 11.20
C LEU A 138 10.64 15.93 10.16
N TYR A 139 10.25 16.04 8.89
CA TYR A 139 10.71 15.14 7.83
C TYR A 139 11.68 15.84 6.88
N GLY A 140 12.88 15.31 6.79
CA GLY A 140 13.89 15.80 5.83
C GLY A 140 13.53 15.44 4.38
N GLU A 141 14.36 15.90 3.45
CA GLU A 141 14.18 15.70 2.01
C GLU A 141 15.30 14.89 1.38
N GLN A 142 16.19 14.31 2.20
CA GLN A 142 17.30 13.56 1.67
C GLN A 142 16.80 12.21 1.14
N THR A 143 16.98 12.00 -0.16
CA THR A 143 16.74 10.68 -0.75
C THR A 143 18.00 9.84 -0.70
N ARG A 144 17.92 8.72 0.02
CA ARG A 144 18.95 7.66 0.02
C ARG A 144 18.28 6.37 -0.41
N ASN A 145 18.97 5.57 -1.21
CA ASN A 145 18.50 4.24 -1.54
C ASN A 145 18.55 3.32 -0.30
N ASP A 146 17.64 2.36 -0.24
CA ASP A 146 17.76 1.23 0.67
C ASP A 146 19.04 0.44 0.38
N ARG A 147 19.38 -0.50 1.27
CA ARG A 147 20.59 -1.31 1.15
C ARG A 147 20.43 -2.49 0.20
N PHE A 148 19.23 -3.06 0.13
CA PHE A 148 19.02 -4.28 -0.63
C PHE A 148 17.61 -4.48 -1.16
N ARG A 149 16.59 -3.77 -0.64
CA ARG A 149 15.21 -3.92 -1.10
C ARG A 149 14.98 -3.15 -2.39
N THR A 150 14.35 -3.82 -3.35
CA THR A 150 14.12 -3.27 -4.68
C THR A 150 12.83 -2.46 -4.74
N MET A 151 12.61 -1.76 -5.86
CA MET A 151 11.37 -1.08 -6.17
C MET A 151 10.16 -2.02 -6.20
N ALA A 152 10.35 -3.31 -6.54
CA ALA A 152 9.30 -4.32 -6.43
C ALA A 152 8.79 -4.46 -4.99
N ALA A 153 9.66 -4.32 -3.99
CA ALA A 153 9.27 -4.46 -2.59
C ALA A 153 8.33 -3.33 -2.14
N MET A 154 8.65 -2.08 -2.47
CA MET A 154 7.76 -0.93 -2.22
C MET A 154 6.45 -1.08 -3.00
N GLN A 155 6.54 -1.40 -4.29
CA GLN A 155 5.39 -1.42 -5.18
C GLN A 155 4.40 -2.53 -4.84
N TRP A 156 4.89 -3.70 -4.42
CA TRP A 156 4.06 -4.80 -3.93
C TRP A 156 3.34 -4.43 -2.62
N GLY A 157 4.03 -3.73 -1.71
CA GLY A 157 3.42 -3.21 -0.48
C GLY A 157 2.27 -2.25 -0.76
N GLN A 158 2.41 -1.37 -1.76
CA GLN A 158 1.32 -0.51 -2.20
C GLN A 158 0.12 -1.33 -2.72
N PHE A 159 0.37 -2.37 -3.52
CA PHE A 159 -0.70 -3.24 -4.04
C PHE A 159 -1.44 -3.96 -2.89
N VAL A 160 -0.71 -4.49 -1.91
CA VAL A 160 -1.28 -5.10 -0.68
C VAL A 160 -2.12 -4.09 0.10
N ALA A 161 -1.67 -2.83 0.24
CA ALA A 161 -2.45 -1.79 0.91
C ALA A 161 -3.81 -1.55 0.24
N HIS A 162 -3.80 -1.55 -1.10
CA HIS A 162 -4.99 -1.30 -1.91
C HIS A 162 -5.99 -2.44 -1.83
N ASP A 163 -5.51 -3.69 -1.75
CA ASP A 163 -6.37 -4.88 -1.64
C ASP A 163 -7.07 -4.98 -0.26
N ILE A 164 -6.40 -4.57 0.83
CA ILE A 164 -6.97 -4.64 2.20
C ILE A 164 -8.00 -3.54 2.47
N SER A 165 -7.83 -2.34 1.88
CA SER A 165 -8.67 -1.20 2.23
C SER A 165 -8.76 -0.13 1.15
N GLN A 166 -9.92 0.52 1.06
CA GLN A 166 -10.17 1.64 0.17
C GLN A 166 -11.16 2.62 0.80
N LEU A 167 -10.70 3.83 1.13
CA LEU A 167 -11.63 4.89 1.54
C LEU A 167 -12.36 5.48 0.33
N SER A 168 -13.54 6.05 0.56
CA SER A 168 -14.28 6.85 -0.42
C SER A 168 -14.39 8.30 0.06
N THR A 169 -14.32 9.25 -0.87
CA THR A 169 -14.59 10.68 -0.64
C THR A 169 -15.83 11.15 -1.41
N GLN A 170 -16.72 10.22 -1.77
CA GLN A 170 -17.94 10.51 -2.51
C GLN A 170 -18.76 11.62 -1.81
N GLY A 171 -19.28 12.55 -2.62
CA GLY A 171 -20.03 13.71 -2.14
C GLY A 171 -19.15 14.89 -1.70
N ALA A 172 -17.81 14.79 -1.75
CA ALA A 172 -16.94 15.95 -1.59
C ALA A 172 -16.80 16.76 -2.89
N PRO A 173 -16.68 18.09 -2.80
CA PRO A 173 -16.30 18.95 -3.92
C PRO A 173 -14.97 18.53 -4.55
N GLN A 174 -14.81 18.83 -5.84
CA GLN A 174 -13.55 18.60 -6.55
C GLN A 174 -12.40 19.46 -5.97
N ASP A 175 -12.72 20.67 -5.50
CA ASP A 175 -11.75 21.55 -4.85
C ASP A 175 -12.24 22.07 -3.48
N CYS A 176 -11.84 21.38 -2.42
CA CYS A 176 -12.09 21.81 -1.04
C CYS A 176 -11.38 23.12 -0.63
N CYS A 177 -10.42 23.61 -1.40
CA CYS A 177 -9.88 24.96 -1.17
C CYS A 177 -10.83 26.05 -1.65
N ALA A 178 -11.59 25.78 -2.72
CA ALA A 178 -12.63 26.69 -3.22
C ALA A 178 -13.90 26.62 -2.37
N GLU A 179 -14.22 25.44 -1.83
CA GLU A 179 -15.42 25.20 -1.00
C GLU A 179 -15.08 24.75 0.43
N PRO A 180 -14.32 25.54 1.21
CA PRO A 180 -13.78 25.11 2.51
C PRO A 180 -14.87 24.91 3.58
N ARG A 181 -16.07 25.46 3.38
CA ARG A 181 -17.21 25.33 4.31
C ARG A 181 -18.04 24.08 4.05
N HIS A 182 -17.80 23.35 2.96
CA HIS A 182 -18.53 22.13 2.67
C HIS A 182 -18.25 21.08 3.77
N PRO A 183 -19.25 20.37 4.31
CA PRO A 183 -19.06 19.45 5.45
C PRO A 183 -18.08 18.30 5.17
N ARG A 184 -17.89 17.99 3.88
CA ARG A 184 -16.94 16.98 3.40
C ARG A 184 -15.52 17.52 3.15
N CYS A 185 -15.26 18.79 3.41
CA CYS A 185 -13.95 19.41 3.20
C CYS A 185 -13.22 19.64 4.52
N LEU A 186 -11.90 19.40 4.50
CA LEU A 186 -11.00 19.68 5.62
C LEU A 186 -9.62 20.10 5.06
N PRO A 187 -9.55 21.24 4.35
CA PRO A 187 -8.36 21.64 3.61
C PRO A 187 -7.15 21.85 4.53
N ILE A 188 -5.96 21.60 3.99
CA ILE A 188 -4.70 21.76 4.72
C ILE A 188 -4.16 23.16 4.45
N ASN A 189 -4.21 24.04 5.45
CA ASN A 189 -3.66 25.39 5.32
C ASN A 189 -2.16 25.35 5.03
N LEU A 190 -1.70 26.19 4.10
CA LEU A 190 -0.28 26.29 3.73
C LEU A 190 0.42 27.38 4.54
N PRO A 191 1.63 27.10 5.09
CA PRO A 191 2.40 28.14 5.72
C PRO A 191 2.89 29.20 4.75
N ARG A 192 2.70 30.49 5.06
CA ARG A 192 2.99 31.62 4.15
C ARG A 192 4.45 31.63 3.67
N GLY A 193 5.40 31.37 4.56
CA GLY A 193 6.82 31.23 4.22
C GLY A 193 7.22 29.87 3.63
N GLY A 194 6.28 28.93 3.52
CA GLY A 194 6.56 27.58 3.00
C GLY A 194 6.68 27.56 1.48
N PRO A 195 7.40 26.59 0.88
CA PRO A 195 7.73 26.60 -0.55
C PRO A 195 6.51 26.77 -1.47
N ILE A 196 5.44 26.02 -1.24
CA ILE A 196 4.25 26.07 -2.10
C ILE A 196 3.56 27.44 -2.01
N ALA A 197 3.31 27.95 -0.79
CA ALA A 197 2.61 29.22 -0.63
C ALA A 197 3.44 30.39 -1.16
N TYR A 198 4.74 30.40 -0.86
CA TYR A 198 5.65 31.48 -1.26
C TYR A 198 5.76 31.59 -2.79
N HIS A 199 5.88 30.46 -3.49
CA HIS A 199 6.08 30.47 -4.95
C HIS A 199 4.78 30.57 -5.75
N THR A 200 3.66 30.03 -5.24
CA THR A 200 2.41 29.94 -6.01
C THR A 200 1.29 30.88 -5.53
N GLY A 201 1.44 31.51 -4.37
CA GLY A 201 0.37 32.28 -3.73
C GLY A 201 -0.79 31.43 -3.19
N LYS A 202 -0.76 30.10 -3.33
CA LYS A 202 -1.78 29.20 -2.77
C LYS A 202 -1.79 29.27 -1.24
N THR A 203 -2.98 29.24 -0.66
CA THR A 203 -3.19 29.33 0.80
C THR A 203 -3.57 27.99 1.45
N CYS A 204 -3.96 26.99 0.66
CA CYS A 204 -4.25 25.65 1.15
C CYS A 204 -3.96 24.55 0.11
N LEU A 205 -3.94 23.31 0.58
CA LEU A 205 -3.99 22.09 -0.21
C LEU A 205 -5.37 21.46 -0.07
N HIS A 206 -5.90 20.94 -1.18
CA HIS A 206 -7.14 20.18 -1.22
C HIS A 206 -7.06 18.96 -0.28
N PHE A 207 -8.09 18.77 0.54
CA PHE A 207 -8.31 17.53 1.27
C PHE A 207 -9.82 17.33 1.51
N ALA A 208 -10.32 16.18 1.05
CA ALA A 208 -11.69 15.74 1.25
C ALA A 208 -11.77 14.67 2.34
N ARG A 209 -12.80 14.76 3.19
CA ARG A 209 -13.08 13.80 4.26
C ARG A 209 -13.54 12.47 3.69
N SER A 210 -13.20 11.40 4.39
CA SER A 210 -13.59 10.02 4.07
C SER A 210 -15.02 9.75 4.52
N VAL A 211 -15.81 9.05 3.70
CA VAL A 211 -17.23 8.74 3.97
C VAL A 211 -17.32 7.92 5.26
N SER A 212 -18.29 8.26 6.10
CA SER A 212 -18.60 7.56 7.34
C SER A 212 -19.98 6.92 7.28
N ASP A 213 -20.28 6.07 8.25
CA ASP A 213 -21.59 5.48 8.43
C ASP A 213 -22.68 6.50 8.83
N ALA A 214 -22.32 7.68 9.31
CA ALA A 214 -23.25 8.80 9.47
C ALA A 214 -23.63 9.46 8.13
N ASP A 215 -22.79 9.33 7.10
CA ASP A 215 -23.06 9.84 5.76
C ASP A 215 -23.79 8.79 4.88
N ALA A 216 -24.10 7.61 5.42
CA ALA A 216 -24.53 6.43 4.67
C ALA A 216 -25.70 5.70 5.34
N VAL A 217 -26.38 4.86 4.56
CA VAL A 217 -27.39 3.93 5.08
C VAL A 217 -26.69 2.62 5.43
N CYS A 218 -26.45 2.42 6.73
CA CYS A 218 -25.75 1.24 7.25
C CYS A 218 -26.58 0.55 8.34
N PRO A 219 -26.34 -0.76 8.60
CA PRO A 219 -26.91 -1.43 9.77
C PRO A 219 -26.59 -0.64 11.05
N LYS A 220 -27.60 -0.51 11.92
CA LYS A 220 -27.47 0.18 13.21
C LYS A 220 -26.42 -0.53 14.06
N ARG A 221 -25.71 0.25 14.87
CA ARG A 221 -24.72 -0.23 15.83
C ARG A 221 -24.85 0.51 17.16
N GLU A 222 -24.20 -0.02 18.18
CA GLU A 222 -24.28 0.49 19.55
C GLU A 222 -23.26 1.60 19.83
N GLU A 223 -22.15 1.65 19.08
CA GLU A 223 -21.11 2.63 19.31
C GLU A 223 -21.59 4.07 19.08
N PRO A 224 -21.27 5.01 19.99
CA PRO A 224 -21.86 6.35 20.01
C PRO A 224 -21.23 7.32 19.00
N TYR A 225 -20.13 6.94 18.35
CA TYR A 225 -19.41 7.76 17.36
C TYR A 225 -19.64 7.20 15.95
N PRO A 226 -19.52 8.01 14.88
CA PRO A 226 -19.51 7.50 13.51
C PRO A 226 -18.14 6.87 13.17
N GLU A 227 -18.14 5.91 12.25
CA GLU A 227 -16.93 5.26 11.73
C GLU A 227 -16.79 5.43 10.23
N LYS A 228 -15.55 5.56 9.75
CA LYS A 228 -15.23 5.60 8.33
C LYS A 228 -15.56 4.27 7.65
N LEU A 229 -15.88 4.35 6.36
CA LEU A 229 -16.19 3.19 5.53
C LEU A 229 -15.04 2.85 4.58
N THR A 230 -14.77 1.55 4.44
CA THR A 230 -13.96 0.99 3.36
C THR A 230 -14.86 0.42 2.27
N VAL A 231 -14.55 0.64 0.99
CA VAL A 231 -15.25 0.03 -0.15
C VAL A 231 -14.58 -1.24 -0.67
N ALA A 232 -13.43 -1.61 -0.12
CA ALA A 232 -12.72 -2.86 -0.42
C ALA A 232 -13.09 -3.96 0.58
N THR A 233 -12.98 -5.22 0.17
CA THR A 233 -12.94 -6.37 1.08
C THR A 233 -11.70 -6.28 1.98
N ALA A 234 -11.73 -6.96 3.13
CA ALA A 234 -10.61 -6.95 4.09
C ALA A 234 -9.58 -8.09 3.86
N TYR A 235 -9.82 -8.91 2.84
CA TYR A 235 -9.03 -10.09 2.52
C TYR A 235 -7.93 -9.75 1.52
N LEU A 236 -6.87 -10.57 1.47
CA LEU A 236 -5.96 -10.57 0.31
C LEU A 236 -6.55 -11.49 -0.76
N ASP A 237 -7.49 -10.96 -1.54
CA ASP A 237 -8.31 -11.72 -2.49
C ASP A 237 -8.30 -11.12 -3.90
N LEU A 238 -7.36 -10.20 -4.18
CA LEU A 238 -7.21 -9.50 -5.45
C LEU A 238 -8.53 -8.80 -5.88
N SER A 239 -9.33 -8.32 -4.92
CA SER A 239 -10.53 -7.53 -5.19
C SER A 239 -10.23 -6.28 -6.02
N SER A 240 -9.00 -5.77 -5.94
CA SER A 240 -8.49 -4.70 -6.80
C SER A 240 -8.41 -5.06 -8.31
N ILE A 241 -8.43 -6.35 -8.64
CA ILE A 241 -8.47 -6.89 -10.02
C ILE A 241 -9.86 -7.41 -10.38
N TYR A 242 -10.49 -8.13 -9.46
CA TYR A 242 -11.76 -8.82 -9.72
C TYR A 242 -13.00 -7.97 -9.43
N GLY A 243 -12.84 -6.86 -8.69
CA GLY A 243 -13.91 -6.02 -8.20
C GLY A 243 -14.52 -6.50 -6.88
N ASN A 244 -15.08 -5.56 -6.13
CA ASN A 244 -15.68 -5.73 -4.81
C ASN A 244 -17.19 -6.06 -4.85
N ASN A 245 -17.77 -6.21 -6.04
CA ASN A 245 -19.17 -6.58 -6.22
C ASN A 245 -19.43 -7.12 -7.64
N PRO A 246 -20.58 -7.79 -7.88
CA PRO A 246 -20.92 -8.34 -9.20
C PRO A 246 -20.95 -7.32 -10.34
N SER A 247 -21.29 -6.06 -10.05
CA SER A 247 -21.34 -5.00 -11.09
C SER A 247 -19.94 -4.63 -11.58
N GLN A 248 -19.00 -4.46 -10.65
CA GLN A 248 -17.59 -4.23 -10.99
C GLN A 248 -16.98 -5.43 -11.71
N ASN A 249 -17.23 -6.65 -11.22
CA ASN A 249 -16.71 -7.87 -11.84
C ASN A 249 -17.19 -8.07 -13.28
N ARG A 250 -18.47 -7.76 -13.57
CA ARG A 250 -19.01 -7.78 -14.94
C ARG A 250 -18.28 -6.85 -15.91
N LYS A 251 -17.73 -5.72 -15.42
CA LYS A 251 -16.98 -4.77 -16.25
C LYS A 251 -15.60 -5.32 -16.66
N VAL A 252 -15.00 -6.18 -15.83
CA VAL A 252 -13.65 -6.73 -16.07
C VAL A 252 -13.65 -8.12 -16.66
N ARG A 253 -14.73 -8.90 -16.56
CA ARG A 253 -14.81 -10.25 -17.15
C ARG A 253 -15.16 -10.23 -18.64
N LEU A 254 -14.53 -11.13 -19.39
CA LEU A 254 -14.87 -11.38 -20.79
C LEU A 254 -16.11 -12.28 -20.91
N PHE A 255 -16.37 -13.13 -19.90
CA PHE A 255 -17.41 -14.19 -19.94
C PHE A 255 -17.22 -15.18 -21.09
N LYS A 256 -15.96 -15.40 -21.46
CA LYS A 256 -15.53 -16.42 -22.41
C LYS A 256 -14.21 -17.03 -21.93
N GLY A 257 -14.15 -18.36 -21.85
CA GLY A 257 -12.93 -19.10 -21.46
C GLY A 257 -12.45 -18.83 -20.04
N GLY A 258 -13.31 -18.26 -19.18
CA GLY A 258 -12.95 -17.82 -17.84
C GLY A 258 -12.08 -16.57 -17.79
N LEU A 259 -11.93 -15.84 -18.91
CA LEU A 259 -10.95 -14.75 -19.05
C LEU A 259 -11.43 -13.41 -18.49
N LEU A 260 -10.46 -12.58 -18.11
CA LEU A 260 -10.62 -11.14 -17.93
C LEU A 260 -10.44 -10.41 -19.27
N ARG A 261 -11.10 -9.27 -19.40
CA ARG A 261 -10.99 -8.37 -20.56
C ARG A 261 -9.60 -7.75 -20.61
N THR A 262 -9.04 -7.75 -21.80
CA THR A 262 -7.77 -7.10 -22.14
C THR A 262 -7.88 -6.46 -23.50
N SER A 263 -7.07 -5.43 -23.77
CA SER A 263 -6.86 -4.89 -25.11
C SER A 263 -5.60 -5.49 -25.72
N TYR A 264 -5.67 -5.97 -26.96
CA TYR A 264 -4.49 -6.48 -27.67
C TYR A 264 -3.85 -5.37 -28.51
N VAL A 265 -2.66 -4.91 -28.12
CA VAL A 265 -1.94 -3.79 -28.74
C VAL A 265 -0.47 -4.15 -28.85
N ASN A 266 0.15 -3.87 -30.01
CA ASN A 266 1.57 -4.14 -30.29
C ASN A 266 2.01 -5.57 -29.98
N GLY A 267 1.14 -6.56 -30.25
CA GLY A 267 1.44 -7.97 -30.02
C GLY A 267 1.33 -8.43 -28.56
N GLN A 268 0.74 -7.62 -27.67
CA GLN A 268 0.61 -7.95 -26.25
C GLN A 268 -0.77 -7.64 -25.70
N HIS A 269 -1.13 -8.31 -24.61
CA HIS A 269 -2.35 -8.05 -23.85
C HIS A 269 -2.14 -6.97 -22.79
N TRP A 270 -3.03 -5.98 -22.77
CA TRP A 270 -3.01 -4.83 -21.87
C TRP A 270 -4.33 -4.70 -21.12
N LEU A 271 -4.32 -3.94 -20.04
CA LEU A 271 -5.55 -3.52 -19.39
C LEU A 271 -6.42 -2.72 -20.39
N PRO A 272 -7.75 -2.89 -20.39
CA PRO A 272 -8.64 -2.10 -21.25
C PRO A 272 -8.50 -0.60 -20.97
N VAL A 273 -8.64 0.23 -22.00
CA VAL A 273 -8.56 1.70 -21.91
C VAL A 273 -9.94 2.31 -22.10
N SER A 274 -10.30 3.27 -21.25
CA SER A 274 -11.53 4.06 -21.36
C SER A 274 -11.25 5.43 -21.97
N GLN A 275 -12.11 5.90 -22.89
CA GLN A 275 -12.01 7.18 -23.60
C GLN A 275 -12.65 8.37 -22.85
N ASN A 276 -12.83 8.26 -21.52
CA ASN A 276 -13.30 9.35 -20.67
C ASN A 276 -14.66 9.97 -21.03
N GLU A 277 -15.54 9.19 -21.66
CA GLU A 277 -16.87 9.64 -22.07
C GLU A 277 -17.71 10.17 -20.89
N ASN A 278 -17.42 9.69 -19.67
CA ASN A 278 -18.13 10.04 -18.43
C ASN A 278 -17.27 10.82 -17.41
N GLY A 279 -16.10 11.34 -17.79
CA GLY A 279 -15.20 12.04 -16.85
C GLY A 279 -14.42 11.12 -15.89
N GLU A 280 -14.45 9.80 -16.10
CA GLU A 280 -13.79 8.76 -15.29
C GLU A 280 -12.25 8.82 -15.29
N CYS A 281 -11.66 9.55 -16.24
CA CYS A 281 -10.22 9.68 -16.46
C CYS A 281 -9.70 11.13 -16.31
N GLY A 282 -10.45 12.02 -15.65
CA GLY A 282 -10.10 13.45 -15.53
C GLY A 282 -10.57 14.27 -16.73
N ALA A 283 -9.98 15.44 -17.00
CA ALA A 283 -10.43 16.29 -18.12
C ALA A 283 -9.80 15.85 -19.44
N LYS A 284 -10.59 15.23 -20.34
CA LYS A 284 -10.24 14.84 -21.73
C LYS A 284 -8.99 13.94 -21.89
N SER A 285 -8.87 12.87 -21.10
CA SER A 285 -7.72 11.96 -21.17
C SER A 285 -8.12 10.49 -21.21
N GLU A 286 -7.34 9.62 -21.83
CA GLU A 286 -7.48 8.17 -21.72
C GLU A 286 -6.97 7.67 -20.36
N CYS A 287 -7.52 6.56 -19.85
CA CYS A 287 -7.03 5.90 -18.64
C CYS A 287 -7.34 4.40 -18.64
N TYR A 288 -6.57 3.60 -17.90
CA TYR A 288 -6.89 2.18 -17.73
C TYR A 288 -8.21 1.98 -16.96
N ASN A 289 -9.01 1.02 -17.42
CA ASN A 289 -10.23 0.56 -16.79
C ASN A 289 -9.91 -0.57 -15.81
N VAL A 290 -9.87 -0.22 -14.53
CA VAL A 290 -9.53 -1.13 -13.42
C VAL A 290 -10.55 -0.94 -12.30
N PRO A 291 -10.92 -2.00 -11.55
CA PRO A 291 -11.87 -1.86 -10.44
C PRO A 291 -11.39 -0.92 -9.34
N ASP A 292 -10.09 -0.97 -9.03
CA ASP A 292 -9.43 -0.03 -8.14
C ASP A 292 -8.59 0.97 -8.95
N THR A 293 -9.12 2.19 -9.10
CA THR A 293 -8.47 3.28 -9.85
C THR A 293 -7.14 3.73 -9.24
N ARG A 294 -6.81 3.35 -8.01
CA ARG A 294 -5.49 3.64 -7.42
C ARG A 294 -4.40 2.78 -8.06
N ASN A 295 -4.76 1.63 -8.65
CA ASN A 295 -3.82 0.73 -9.35
C ASN A 295 -3.50 1.15 -10.79
N ARG A 296 -3.91 2.36 -11.20
CA ARG A 296 -3.41 3.04 -12.41
C ARG A 296 -2.68 4.36 -12.11
N PHE A 297 -2.44 4.65 -10.83
CA PHE A 297 -1.93 5.95 -10.39
C PHE A 297 -0.47 6.20 -10.79
N THR A 298 0.35 5.17 -10.91
CA THR A 298 1.74 5.24 -11.40
C THR A 298 1.98 4.17 -12.47
N PRO A 299 2.99 4.34 -13.34
CA PRO A 299 3.36 3.29 -14.29
C PRO A 299 3.72 1.97 -13.61
N THR A 300 4.39 2.03 -12.46
CA THR A 300 4.85 0.85 -11.72
C THR A 300 3.73 0.06 -11.04
N ILE A 301 2.66 0.72 -10.54
CA ILE A 301 1.49 0.00 -10.02
C ILE A 301 0.63 -0.56 -11.16
N ALA A 302 0.48 0.20 -12.26
CA ALA A 302 -0.25 -0.24 -13.47
C ALA A 302 0.42 -1.46 -14.11
N LEU A 303 1.76 -1.52 -14.07
CA LEU A 303 2.56 -2.68 -14.48
C LEU A 303 2.19 -3.93 -13.67
N LEU A 304 2.14 -3.84 -12.34
CA LEU A 304 1.76 -4.97 -11.48
C LEU A 304 0.30 -5.38 -11.67
N GLN A 305 -0.61 -4.43 -11.84
CA GLN A 305 -2.01 -4.70 -12.17
C GLN A 305 -2.12 -5.48 -13.49
N THR A 306 -1.38 -5.05 -14.52
CA THR A 306 -1.33 -5.73 -15.83
C THR A 306 -0.75 -7.14 -15.69
N LEU A 307 0.34 -7.31 -14.94
CA LEU A 307 0.97 -8.60 -14.68
C LEU A 307 -0.01 -9.61 -14.06
N LEU A 308 -0.77 -9.20 -13.04
CA LEU A 308 -1.70 -10.09 -12.33
C LEU A 308 -2.96 -10.40 -13.15
N VAL A 309 -3.38 -9.50 -14.06
CA VAL A 309 -4.43 -9.79 -15.06
C VAL A 309 -3.93 -10.78 -16.10
N ARG A 310 -2.70 -10.62 -16.60
CA ARG A 310 -2.06 -11.59 -17.51
C ARG A 310 -1.94 -12.96 -16.84
N GLU A 311 -1.53 -13.02 -15.58
CA GLU A 311 -1.42 -14.29 -14.86
C GLU A 311 -2.78 -14.98 -14.75
N HIS A 312 -3.85 -14.26 -14.43
CA HIS A 312 -5.18 -14.85 -14.42
C HIS A 312 -5.57 -15.45 -15.79
N ASN A 313 -5.37 -14.70 -16.88
CA ASN A 313 -5.70 -15.20 -18.21
C ASN A 313 -4.83 -16.40 -18.61
N ARG A 314 -3.53 -16.37 -18.30
CA ARG A 314 -2.62 -17.51 -18.50
C ARG A 314 -3.10 -18.74 -17.74
N LEU A 315 -3.51 -18.59 -16.48
CA LEU A 315 -4.06 -19.67 -15.67
C LEU A 315 -5.35 -20.22 -16.28
N ALA A 316 -6.29 -19.34 -16.66
CA ALA A 316 -7.58 -19.71 -17.25
C ALA A 316 -7.41 -20.48 -18.58
N GLU A 317 -6.54 -20.01 -19.47
CA GLU A 317 -6.24 -20.70 -20.74
C GLU A 317 -5.68 -22.10 -20.50
N ASN A 318 -4.69 -22.24 -19.61
CA ASN A 318 -4.10 -23.54 -19.31
C ASN A 318 -5.08 -24.48 -18.61
N LEU A 319 -5.91 -23.97 -17.70
CA LEU A 319 -6.96 -24.75 -17.04
C LEU A 319 -8.01 -25.25 -18.05
N ALA A 320 -8.40 -24.42 -19.01
CA ALA A 320 -9.33 -24.82 -20.07
C ALA A 320 -8.75 -25.91 -20.98
N LEU A 321 -7.43 -25.92 -21.22
CA LEU A 321 -6.76 -26.96 -21.99
C LEU A 321 -6.74 -28.32 -21.26
N ILE A 322 -6.45 -28.33 -19.96
CA ILE A 322 -6.38 -29.59 -19.19
C ILE A 322 -7.75 -30.09 -18.71
N ASN A 323 -8.75 -29.20 -18.68
CA ASN A 323 -10.13 -29.50 -18.29
C ASN A 323 -11.16 -29.02 -19.34
N PRO A 324 -11.24 -29.66 -20.53
CA PRO A 324 -12.09 -29.19 -21.63
C PRO A 324 -13.59 -29.14 -21.30
N ASP A 325 -14.06 -29.94 -20.34
CA ASP A 325 -15.47 -30.01 -19.93
C ASP A 325 -15.90 -28.87 -18.98
N HIS A 326 -14.96 -28.04 -18.49
CA HIS A 326 -15.27 -26.96 -17.57
C HIS A 326 -15.81 -25.74 -18.32
N GLY A 327 -16.97 -25.25 -17.90
CA GLY A 327 -17.55 -24.00 -18.43
C GLY A 327 -16.84 -22.74 -17.93
N ASP A 328 -17.16 -21.60 -18.56
CA ASP A 328 -16.56 -20.27 -18.29
C ASP A 328 -16.47 -19.93 -16.80
N GLU A 329 -17.58 -20.07 -16.07
CA GLU A 329 -17.63 -19.72 -14.66
C GLU A 329 -16.68 -20.56 -13.81
N ARG A 330 -16.57 -21.86 -14.11
CA ARG A 330 -15.70 -22.77 -13.36
C ARG A 330 -14.23 -22.43 -13.61
N ILE A 331 -13.85 -22.23 -14.87
CA ILE A 331 -12.48 -21.82 -15.23
C ILE A 331 -12.12 -20.47 -14.58
N PHE A 332 -13.02 -19.49 -14.64
CA PHE A 332 -12.81 -18.19 -14.00
C PHE A 332 -12.54 -18.33 -12.50
N GLN A 333 -13.38 -19.09 -11.79
CA GLN A 333 -13.24 -19.22 -10.34
C GLN A 333 -11.97 -19.99 -9.93
N GLU A 334 -11.59 -21.04 -10.66
CA GLU A 334 -10.34 -21.77 -10.40
C GLU A 334 -9.10 -20.90 -10.71
N ALA A 335 -9.10 -20.18 -11.84
CA ALA A 335 -8.01 -19.25 -12.17
C ALA A 335 -7.90 -18.11 -11.15
N ARG A 336 -9.04 -17.53 -10.72
CA ARG A 336 -9.10 -16.53 -9.65
C ARG A 336 -8.54 -17.08 -8.33
N LYS A 337 -8.97 -18.28 -7.95
CA LYS A 337 -8.53 -18.95 -6.72
C LYS A 337 -7.02 -19.20 -6.70
N ILE A 338 -6.44 -19.69 -7.80
CA ILE A 338 -4.98 -19.91 -7.91
C ILE A 338 -4.23 -18.58 -7.87
N ASN A 339 -4.67 -17.56 -8.62
CA ASN A 339 -3.99 -16.25 -8.65
C ASN A 339 -3.98 -15.59 -7.25
N ILE A 340 -5.10 -15.68 -6.52
CA ILE A 340 -5.19 -15.23 -5.13
C ILE A 340 -4.20 -15.99 -4.24
N ALA A 341 -4.09 -17.31 -4.40
CA ALA A 341 -3.17 -18.12 -3.61
C ALA A 341 -1.70 -17.77 -3.88
N GLN A 342 -1.33 -17.51 -5.14
CA GLN A 342 -0.01 -17.00 -5.51
C GLN A 342 0.26 -15.64 -4.84
N PHE A 343 -0.71 -14.72 -4.89
CA PHE A 343 -0.62 -13.41 -4.24
C PHE A 343 -0.45 -13.51 -2.72
N GLN A 344 -1.22 -14.36 -2.06
CA GLN A 344 -1.13 -14.61 -0.61
C GLN A 344 0.23 -15.23 -0.23
N LYS A 345 0.69 -16.24 -0.97
CA LYS A 345 2.00 -16.86 -0.76
C LYS A 345 3.11 -15.82 -0.86
N ILE A 346 3.18 -15.10 -1.98
CA ILE A 346 4.22 -14.08 -2.20
C ILE A 346 4.17 -13.03 -1.10
N THR A 347 2.97 -12.60 -0.71
CA THR A 347 2.81 -11.56 0.32
C THR A 347 3.29 -12.02 1.69
N TYR A 348 2.85 -13.18 2.19
CA TYR A 348 3.18 -13.62 3.55
C TYR A 348 4.57 -14.22 3.68
N TYR A 349 5.03 -14.99 2.69
CA TYR A 349 6.27 -15.78 2.81
C TYR A 349 7.49 -15.11 2.16
N ASP A 350 7.30 -14.29 1.12
CA ASP A 350 8.43 -13.69 0.40
C ASP A 350 8.59 -12.20 0.74
N TRP A 351 7.47 -11.46 0.81
CA TRP A 351 7.47 -10.01 0.99
C TRP A 351 7.44 -9.59 2.46
N LEU A 352 6.42 -10.00 3.24
CA LEU A 352 6.17 -9.53 4.60
C LEU A 352 7.39 -9.68 5.55
N PRO A 353 8.14 -10.80 5.55
CA PRO A 353 9.32 -10.96 6.39
C PRO A 353 10.41 -9.91 6.15
N LEU A 354 10.51 -9.35 4.93
CA LEU A 354 11.47 -8.30 4.61
C LEU A 354 11.14 -6.95 5.29
N PHE A 355 9.90 -6.77 5.74
CA PHE A 355 9.40 -5.51 6.29
C PHE A 355 9.16 -5.56 7.79
N VAL A 356 8.60 -6.66 8.30
CA VAL A 356 8.30 -6.79 9.74
C VAL A 356 9.33 -7.65 10.48
N GLY A 357 10.28 -8.25 9.77
CA GLY A 357 11.33 -9.11 10.32
C GLY A 357 10.93 -10.58 10.34
N ARG A 358 11.85 -11.46 9.93
CA ARG A 358 11.56 -12.89 9.77
C ARG A 358 11.25 -13.54 11.11
N THR A 359 12.02 -13.21 12.14
CA THR A 359 11.79 -13.69 13.51
C THR A 359 10.42 -13.26 14.03
N TYR A 360 10.03 -12.00 13.80
CA TYR A 360 8.72 -11.49 14.20
C TYR A 360 7.59 -12.25 13.53
N THR A 361 7.69 -12.52 12.21
CA THR A 361 6.66 -13.27 11.49
C THR A 361 6.43 -14.67 12.03
N TYR A 362 7.48 -15.40 12.41
CA TYR A 362 7.34 -16.73 13.02
C TYR A 362 6.76 -16.66 14.43
N LEU A 363 7.32 -15.80 15.30
CA LEU A 363 6.90 -15.73 16.70
C LEU A 363 5.45 -15.26 16.89
N ASN A 364 4.90 -14.52 15.92
CA ASN A 364 3.54 -13.98 15.97
C ASN A 364 2.56 -14.75 15.07
N GLY A 365 2.92 -15.93 14.56
CA GLY A 365 2.01 -16.79 13.79
C GLY A 365 1.59 -16.19 12.44
N LEU A 366 2.40 -15.33 11.83
CA LEU A 366 2.16 -14.79 10.50
C LEU A 366 2.58 -15.79 9.40
N ILE A 367 3.64 -16.56 9.66
CA ILE A 367 4.14 -17.65 8.81
C ILE A 367 4.48 -18.87 9.66
N TYR A 368 4.49 -20.05 9.04
CA TYR A 368 4.75 -21.31 9.72
C TYR A 368 5.87 -22.11 9.03
N PRO A 369 6.76 -22.78 9.78
CA PRO A 369 7.78 -23.65 9.22
C PRO A 369 7.16 -25.04 8.96
N VAL A 370 6.45 -25.18 7.85
CA VAL A 370 5.77 -26.44 7.48
C VAL A 370 6.32 -26.99 6.17
N GLU A 371 6.28 -28.31 6.04
CA GLU A 371 6.64 -29.00 4.79
C GLU A 371 5.71 -28.59 3.64
N PRO A 372 6.15 -28.63 2.36
CA PRO A 372 5.39 -28.13 1.22
C PRO A 372 3.98 -28.71 1.06
N THR A 373 3.71 -29.91 1.55
CA THR A 373 2.41 -30.59 1.45
C THR A 373 1.52 -30.45 2.69
N GLU A 374 2.02 -29.84 3.77
CA GLU A 374 1.30 -29.78 5.05
C GLU A 374 0.41 -28.54 5.14
N TYR A 375 -0.81 -28.71 5.62
CA TYR A 375 -1.76 -27.62 5.80
C TYR A 375 -1.45 -26.77 7.02
N VAL A 376 -1.95 -25.53 7.02
CA VAL A 376 -1.99 -24.68 8.21
C VAL A 376 -3.44 -24.28 8.47
N ASN A 377 -4.03 -24.86 9.51
CA ASN A 377 -5.44 -24.69 9.85
C ASN A 377 -5.62 -23.74 11.05
N ASP A 378 -5.05 -22.54 10.96
CA ASP A 378 -5.12 -21.49 11.98
C ASP A 378 -6.32 -20.52 11.82
N TYR A 379 -7.31 -20.89 10.99
CA TYR A 379 -8.56 -20.15 10.84
C TYR A 379 -9.32 -20.09 12.16
N ASP A 380 -9.85 -18.92 12.48
CA ASP A 380 -10.61 -18.67 13.69
C ASP A 380 -11.83 -17.82 13.35
N GLU A 381 -13.00 -18.43 13.47
CA GLU A 381 -14.29 -17.81 13.14
C GLU A 381 -14.67 -16.66 14.08
N ALA A 382 -14.01 -16.49 15.23
CA ALA A 382 -14.21 -15.32 16.10
C ALA A 382 -13.40 -14.10 15.63
N ILE A 383 -12.43 -14.28 14.72
CA ILE A 383 -11.58 -13.20 14.23
C ILE A 383 -12.28 -12.45 13.10
N ASN A 384 -12.59 -11.18 13.35
CA ASN A 384 -13.04 -10.26 12.32
C ASN A 384 -11.82 -9.63 11.59
N PRO A 385 -11.65 -9.89 10.28
CA PRO A 385 -10.48 -9.45 9.50
C PRO A 385 -10.56 -7.99 9.04
N ALA A 386 -11.69 -7.31 9.26
CA ALA A 386 -11.90 -5.93 8.82
C ALA A 386 -10.72 -5.01 9.19
N ALA A 387 -10.31 -4.19 8.23
CA ALA A 387 -9.12 -3.37 8.34
C ALA A 387 -9.21 -2.41 9.53
N TYR A 388 -8.14 -2.32 10.32
CA TYR A 388 -8.00 -1.33 11.37
C TYR A 388 -7.83 0.07 10.78
N ALA A 389 -8.49 1.05 11.37
CA ALA A 389 -8.33 2.47 11.07
C ALA A 389 -6.86 2.89 11.29
N GLU A 390 -6.25 2.44 12.39
CA GLU A 390 -4.86 2.70 12.76
C GLU A 390 -3.88 2.12 11.72
N PHE A 391 -4.19 0.94 11.17
CA PHE A 391 -3.41 0.34 10.09
C PHE A 391 -3.51 1.18 8.81
N SER A 392 -4.74 1.47 8.39
CA SER A 392 -5.05 2.03 7.06
C SER A 392 -4.75 3.52 6.93
N ALA A 393 -4.92 4.29 8.01
CA ALA A 393 -4.75 5.74 8.03
C ALA A 393 -3.43 6.20 8.69
N ALA A 394 -2.67 5.32 9.35
CA ALA A 394 -1.37 5.68 9.94
C ALA A 394 -0.26 4.64 9.69
N ALA A 395 -0.34 3.44 10.27
CA ALA A 395 0.82 2.55 10.36
C ALA A 395 1.36 2.12 8.99
N PHE A 396 0.50 1.66 8.08
CA PHE A 396 0.93 1.20 6.76
C PHE A 396 1.31 2.35 5.82
N ARG A 397 0.97 3.60 6.17
CA ARG A 397 1.39 4.82 5.44
C ARG A 397 2.86 5.16 5.69
N TYR A 398 3.51 4.55 6.68
CA TYR A 398 4.96 4.66 6.83
C TYR A 398 5.71 4.22 5.56
N ALA A 399 5.14 3.30 4.79
CA ALA A 399 5.67 2.88 3.50
C ALA A 399 5.81 4.01 2.47
N HIS A 400 5.09 5.14 2.61
CA HIS A 400 5.28 6.30 1.75
C HIS A 400 6.69 6.94 1.88
N THR A 401 7.41 6.66 2.98
CA THR A 401 8.84 7.04 3.11
C THR A 401 9.75 6.29 2.14
N GLN A 402 9.28 5.18 1.54
CA GLN A 402 10.05 4.30 0.65
C GLN A 402 9.92 4.67 -0.83
N ILE A 403 9.07 5.66 -1.16
CA ILE A 403 8.82 6.06 -2.54
C ILE A 403 9.96 6.99 -3.00
N PRO A 404 10.78 6.60 -3.98
CA PRO A 404 11.69 7.54 -4.61
C PRO A 404 10.94 8.44 -5.60
N GLY A 405 11.50 9.61 -5.88
CA GLY A 405 10.95 10.55 -6.85
C GLY A 405 11.13 10.16 -8.32
N TRP A 406 11.60 8.95 -8.61
CA TRP A 406 11.93 8.51 -9.96
C TRP A 406 11.69 7.01 -10.14
N PHE A 407 11.68 6.59 -11.40
CA PHE A 407 11.76 5.20 -11.81
C PHE A 407 12.49 5.12 -13.15
N SER A 408 13.10 3.99 -13.46
CA SER A 408 13.93 3.83 -14.67
C SER A 408 13.51 2.67 -15.55
N LEU A 409 13.66 2.84 -16.86
CA LEU A 409 13.69 1.74 -17.82
C LEU A 409 15.06 1.06 -17.73
N VAL A 410 15.08 -0.24 -17.47
CA VAL A 410 16.33 -1.00 -17.28
C VAL A 410 16.54 -1.98 -18.43
N ALA A 411 17.71 -1.93 -19.06
CA ALA A 411 18.11 -2.82 -20.14
C ALA A 411 18.41 -4.25 -19.66
N PRO A 412 18.50 -5.24 -20.57
CA PRO A 412 18.86 -6.62 -20.22
C PRO A 412 20.20 -6.77 -19.47
N ASN A 413 21.17 -5.89 -19.73
CA ASN A 413 22.46 -5.83 -19.02
C ASN A 413 22.38 -5.16 -17.63
N ARG A 414 21.19 -4.79 -17.17
CA ARG A 414 20.91 -4.10 -15.89
C ARG A 414 21.38 -2.65 -15.79
N SER A 415 21.76 -2.00 -16.89
CA SER A 415 21.93 -0.54 -16.90
C SER A 415 20.59 0.18 -17.00
N ALA A 416 20.44 1.31 -16.30
CA ALA A 416 19.32 2.21 -16.52
C ALA A 416 19.52 2.95 -17.85
N ASN A 417 18.59 2.77 -18.78
CA ASN A 417 18.62 3.43 -20.09
C ASN A 417 18.04 4.84 -19.98
N ASP A 418 16.92 4.97 -19.28
CA ASP A 418 16.22 6.23 -19.09
C ASP A 418 15.63 6.28 -17.68
N THR A 419 15.67 7.45 -17.05
CA THR A 419 15.18 7.68 -15.68
C THR A 419 14.14 8.79 -15.72
N MET A 420 12.90 8.44 -15.39
CA MET A 420 11.76 9.31 -15.43
C MET A 420 11.44 9.86 -14.05
N ARG A 421 11.00 11.11 -14.01
CA ARG A 421 10.48 11.77 -12.80
C ARG A 421 9.08 11.24 -12.48
N LEU A 422 8.87 10.77 -11.26
CA LEU A 422 7.60 10.13 -10.87
C LEU A 422 6.40 11.08 -10.99
N SER A 423 6.56 12.36 -10.61
CA SER A 423 5.46 13.34 -10.64
C SER A 423 4.85 13.57 -12.02
N ASP A 424 5.58 13.21 -13.07
CA ASP A 424 5.17 13.46 -14.46
C ASP A 424 4.22 12.39 -14.98
N TYR A 425 3.98 11.32 -14.21
CA TYR A 425 3.14 10.18 -14.58
C TYR A 425 1.98 9.92 -13.61
N LEU A 426 1.82 10.71 -12.55
CA LEU A 426 0.80 10.49 -11.53
C LEU A 426 -0.63 10.68 -12.09
N ASP A 427 -1.36 9.57 -12.26
CA ASP A 427 -2.71 9.50 -12.85
C ASP A 427 -2.82 10.18 -14.22
N ARG A 428 -1.82 9.94 -15.09
CA ARG A 428 -1.73 10.58 -16.42
C ARG A 428 -1.72 9.59 -17.60
N PRO A 429 -2.22 9.98 -18.79
CA PRO A 429 -2.29 9.11 -19.97
C PRO A 429 -0.92 8.69 -20.51
N GLU A 430 0.14 9.46 -20.21
CA GLU A 430 1.52 9.12 -20.54
C GLU A 430 1.92 7.76 -19.98
N THR A 431 1.27 7.30 -18.90
CA THR A 431 1.46 5.95 -18.37
C THR A 431 1.09 4.87 -19.39
N ILE A 432 -0.01 5.04 -20.13
CA ILE A 432 -0.46 4.06 -21.14
C ILE A 432 0.58 3.99 -22.25
N ARG A 433 0.92 5.16 -22.82
CA ARG A 433 1.89 5.28 -23.91
C ARG A 433 3.28 4.76 -23.52
N LEU A 434 3.69 5.02 -22.28
CA LEU A 434 4.97 4.51 -21.79
C LEU A 434 4.97 2.99 -21.76
N LEU A 435 3.91 2.38 -21.25
CA LEU A 435 3.86 0.92 -21.07
C LEU A 435 3.73 0.18 -22.41
N ASP A 436 2.89 0.65 -23.32
CA ASP A 436 2.60 -0.03 -24.60
C ASP A 436 3.66 0.17 -25.70
N THR A 437 4.66 1.02 -25.45
CA THR A 437 5.76 1.30 -26.38
C THR A 437 6.91 0.31 -26.23
N SER A 438 7.38 -0.26 -27.34
CA SER A 438 8.59 -1.08 -27.42
C SER A 438 8.61 -2.24 -26.39
N ASP A 439 9.72 -2.45 -25.68
CA ASP A 439 9.87 -3.43 -24.61
C ASP A 439 9.76 -2.81 -23.21
N ASN A 440 9.09 -1.64 -23.09
CA ASN A 440 9.06 -0.88 -21.84
C ASN A 440 8.41 -1.64 -20.68
N PHE A 441 7.44 -2.52 -20.95
CA PHE A 441 6.89 -3.43 -19.94
C PHE A 441 8.00 -4.23 -19.25
N ASP A 442 8.81 -4.92 -20.06
CA ASP A 442 9.87 -5.81 -19.57
C ASP A 442 11.02 -4.97 -18.99
N ALA A 443 11.32 -3.80 -19.56
CA ALA A 443 12.30 -2.87 -19.04
C ALA A 443 11.91 -2.32 -17.65
N LEU A 444 10.62 -2.08 -17.41
CA LEU A 444 10.10 -1.67 -16.09
C LEU A 444 10.03 -2.85 -15.12
N LEU A 445 9.73 -4.07 -15.56
CA LEU A 445 9.83 -5.27 -14.71
C LEU A 445 11.28 -5.47 -14.24
N ARG A 446 12.25 -5.37 -15.17
CA ARG A 446 13.68 -5.33 -14.83
C ARG A 446 13.97 -4.17 -13.89
N GLY A 447 13.36 -3.02 -14.12
CA GLY A 447 13.44 -1.85 -13.26
C GLY A 447 13.00 -2.13 -11.82
N LEU A 448 11.82 -2.69 -11.63
CA LEU A 448 11.28 -3.10 -10.32
C LEU A 448 12.20 -4.08 -9.61
N ALA A 449 12.80 -5.01 -10.34
CA ALA A 449 13.69 -6.02 -9.77
C ALA A 449 15.14 -5.53 -9.52
N THR A 450 15.57 -4.42 -10.12
CA THR A 450 17.00 -4.03 -10.08
C THR A 450 17.22 -2.73 -9.30
N GLN A 451 16.31 -1.77 -9.44
CA GLN A 451 16.39 -0.49 -8.75
C GLN A 451 16.07 -0.69 -7.28
N LEU A 452 16.84 -0.05 -6.41
CA LEU A 452 16.56 -0.01 -4.98
C LEU A 452 15.45 1.02 -4.73
N HIS A 453 14.51 0.69 -3.84
CA HIS A 453 13.55 1.69 -3.36
C HIS A 453 14.22 2.72 -2.44
N LYS A 454 13.53 3.81 -2.10
CA LYS A 454 14.06 4.76 -1.13
C LYS A 454 14.12 4.10 0.25
N ARG A 455 15.15 4.43 1.03
CA ARG A 455 15.29 4.00 2.43
C ARG A 455 14.13 4.50 3.28
N SER A 456 13.56 3.60 4.08
CA SER A 456 12.68 3.96 5.21
C SER A 456 13.46 4.70 6.28
N ASP A 457 13.16 5.98 6.44
CA ASP A 457 13.72 6.85 7.49
C ASP A 457 12.85 8.11 7.64
N GLY A 458 13.28 9.05 8.49
CA GLY A 458 12.61 10.33 8.71
C GLY A 458 12.74 11.33 7.55
N ASN A 459 12.97 10.88 6.32
CA ASN A 459 12.95 11.72 5.12
C ASN A 459 11.84 11.31 4.17
N ILE A 460 11.28 12.28 3.45
CA ILE A 460 10.33 12.08 2.36
C ILE A 460 10.95 12.66 1.09
N ASP A 461 10.88 11.94 -0.03
CA ASP A 461 11.39 12.44 -1.30
C ASP A 461 10.67 13.74 -1.70
N ARG A 462 11.41 14.70 -2.28
CA ARG A 462 10.86 15.99 -2.71
C ARG A 462 9.70 15.84 -3.68
N GLU A 463 9.73 14.84 -4.54
CA GLU A 463 8.65 14.53 -5.49
C GLU A 463 7.34 14.18 -4.80
N ILE A 464 7.43 13.59 -3.61
CA ILE A 464 6.28 13.20 -2.78
C ILE A 464 5.87 14.33 -1.81
N LYS A 465 6.83 15.17 -1.42
CA LYS A 465 6.63 16.24 -0.43
C LYS A 465 6.18 17.57 -1.04
N HIS A 466 6.51 17.85 -2.30
CA HIS A 466 6.22 19.15 -2.95
C HIS A 466 5.54 19.05 -4.31
N TYR A 467 5.72 17.92 -5.01
CA TYR A 467 5.28 17.74 -6.39
C TYR A 467 4.24 16.60 -6.52
N PHE A 468 3.71 16.12 -5.40
CA PHE A 468 2.75 15.02 -5.42
C PHE A 468 1.46 15.43 -6.13
N ASN A 469 1.04 14.66 -7.13
CA ASN A 469 -0.11 14.97 -7.98
C ASN A 469 -0.03 16.38 -8.62
N ARG A 470 1.19 16.83 -8.97
CA ARG A 470 1.41 18.07 -9.72
C ARG A 470 0.67 17.99 -11.05
N LYS A 471 -0.12 19.02 -11.37
CA LYS A 471 -0.84 19.10 -12.65
C LYS A 471 0.08 19.59 -13.75
N GLU A 472 -0.34 19.38 -15.00
CA GLU A 472 0.36 19.93 -16.17
C GLU A 472 0.47 21.45 -16.04
N PHE A 473 1.64 22.00 -16.41
CA PHE A 473 1.99 23.43 -16.29
C PHE A 473 2.04 24.02 -14.87
N GLU A 474 1.78 23.23 -13.82
CA GLU A 474 2.00 23.67 -12.43
C GLU A 474 3.45 23.39 -11.98
N GLU A 475 4.06 24.35 -11.28
CA GLU A 475 5.40 24.20 -10.70
C GLU A 475 5.40 23.28 -9.48
N TYR A 476 4.36 23.36 -8.65
CA TYR A 476 4.18 22.58 -7.42
C TYR A 476 2.89 21.75 -7.46
N GLY A 477 2.89 20.65 -6.70
CA GLY A 477 1.71 19.84 -6.46
C GLY A 477 1.21 19.98 -5.03
N SER A 478 0.93 18.83 -4.41
CA SER A 478 0.53 18.69 -3.02
C SER A 478 1.67 18.05 -2.20
N ASP A 479 1.33 17.64 -0.97
CA ASP A 479 2.22 16.95 -0.04
C ASP A 479 1.54 15.70 0.52
N LEU A 480 2.01 14.53 0.11
CA LEU A 480 1.43 13.25 0.54
C LEU A 480 1.55 13.04 2.05
N LYS A 481 2.65 13.46 2.69
CA LYS A 481 2.83 13.28 4.13
C LYS A 481 1.87 14.17 4.92
N SER A 482 1.61 15.39 4.45
CA SER A 482 0.57 16.25 5.03
C SER A 482 -0.83 15.64 4.87
N ILE A 483 -1.11 15.04 3.71
CA ILE A 483 -2.37 14.32 3.47
C ILE A 483 -2.53 13.14 4.43
N ASP A 484 -1.46 12.36 4.66
CA ASP A 484 -1.51 11.24 5.61
C ASP A 484 -1.80 11.69 7.04
N ILE A 485 -1.16 12.78 7.49
CA ILE A 485 -1.42 13.37 8.81
C ILE A 485 -2.88 13.86 8.89
N GLN A 486 -3.34 14.61 7.88
CA GLN A 486 -4.71 15.11 7.85
C GLN A 486 -5.74 13.97 7.77
N ARG A 487 -5.40 12.87 7.12
CA ARG A 487 -6.22 11.65 7.06
C ARG A 487 -6.33 10.96 8.42
N ALA A 488 -5.23 10.84 9.16
CA ALA A 488 -5.28 10.32 10.52
C ALA A 488 -6.22 11.15 11.42
N ARG A 489 -6.25 12.48 11.24
CA ARG A 489 -7.19 13.38 11.94
C ARG A 489 -8.63 13.17 11.51
N ASP A 490 -8.89 13.04 10.20
CA ASP A 490 -10.24 12.76 9.69
C ASP A 490 -10.78 11.42 10.22
N PHE A 491 -9.90 10.43 10.40
CA PHE A 491 -10.23 9.15 11.02
C PHE A 491 -10.36 9.24 12.55
N GLY A 492 -9.96 10.35 13.19
CA GLY A 492 -9.98 10.52 14.64
C GLY A 492 -9.17 9.43 15.36
N LEU A 493 -7.98 9.10 14.85
CA LEU A 493 -7.15 8.05 15.47
C LEU A 493 -6.72 8.45 16.89
N ALA A 494 -6.56 7.44 17.76
CA ALA A 494 -5.98 7.64 19.09
C ALA A 494 -4.55 8.22 19.00
N SER A 495 -4.10 8.85 20.10
CA SER A 495 -2.77 9.45 20.14
C SER A 495 -1.67 8.40 20.02
N TYR A 496 -0.45 8.84 19.68
CA TYR A 496 0.74 7.99 19.73
C TYR A 496 0.93 7.36 21.12
N ASN A 497 0.64 8.12 22.18
CA ASN A 497 0.82 7.65 23.55
C ASN A 497 -0.23 6.60 23.97
N ASP A 498 -1.46 6.71 23.47
CA ASP A 498 -2.50 5.71 23.73
C ASP A 498 -2.17 4.39 23.01
N VAL A 499 -1.70 4.47 21.76
CA VAL A 499 -1.42 3.28 20.94
C VAL A 499 -0.13 2.58 21.39
N ARG A 500 0.91 3.33 21.78
CA ARG A 500 2.14 2.73 22.31
C ARG A 500 1.86 1.99 23.62
N GLU A 501 1.03 2.54 24.50
CA GLU A 501 0.59 1.90 25.73
C GLU A 501 -0.21 0.62 25.46
N PHE A 502 -1.15 0.66 24.51
CA PHE A 502 -1.85 -0.53 24.02
C PHE A 502 -0.90 -1.60 23.49
N CYS A 503 0.20 -1.19 22.85
CA CYS A 503 1.24 -2.09 22.34
C CYS A 503 2.28 -2.51 23.41
N GLY A 504 2.06 -2.17 24.68
CA GLY A 504 2.90 -2.61 25.81
C GLY A 504 4.11 -1.73 26.12
N LEU A 505 4.22 -0.55 25.49
CA LEU A 505 5.24 0.45 25.83
C LEU A 505 4.77 1.31 27.01
N ARG A 506 5.73 1.92 27.71
CA ARG A 506 5.40 2.85 28.80
C ARG A 506 4.78 4.14 28.24
N ARG A 507 3.69 4.61 28.83
CA ARG A 507 3.13 5.94 28.54
C ARG A 507 4.15 7.03 28.89
N ALA A 508 4.40 7.94 27.95
CA ALA A 508 5.27 9.10 28.18
C ALA A 508 4.52 10.19 28.95
N ILE A 509 5.13 10.72 30.01
CA ILE A 509 4.59 11.86 30.79
C ILE A 509 5.33 13.13 30.35
N ASP A 510 6.64 13.01 30.14
CA ASP A 510 7.52 14.08 29.69
C ASP A 510 8.15 13.76 28.33
N TRP A 511 8.63 14.79 27.63
CA TRP A 511 9.29 14.63 26.32
C TRP A 511 10.51 13.70 26.36
N ALA A 512 11.21 13.64 27.50
CA ALA A 512 12.36 12.77 27.69
C ALA A 512 11.99 11.27 27.68
N ASP A 513 10.75 10.92 28.00
CA ASP A 513 10.29 9.53 28.03
C ASP A 513 10.22 8.90 26.63
N PHE A 514 10.26 9.71 25.56
CA PHE A 514 10.38 9.21 24.19
C PHE A 514 11.81 8.82 23.80
N ALA A 515 12.82 9.08 24.63
CA ALA A 515 14.24 8.92 24.24
C ALA A 515 14.64 7.48 23.89
N HIS A 516 13.89 6.48 24.38
CA HIS A 516 14.13 5.09 24.04
C HIS A 516 13.68 4.75 22.61
N GLU A 517 12.63 5.39 22.12
CA GLU A 517 12.03 5.08 20.82
C GLU A 517 12.34 6.14 19.76
N ILE A 518 12.51 7.41 20.10
CA ILE A 518 12.60 8.52 19.14
C ILE A 518 13.95 9.24 19.28
N PRO A 519 14.63 9.61 18.18
CA PRO A 519 15.85 10.41 18.23
C PRO A 519 15.67 11.77 18.91
N GLY A 520 16.64 12.18 19.74
CA GLY A 520 16.59 13.44 20.50
C GLY A 520 16.39 14.72 19.66
N GLU A 521 16.91 14.76 18.43
CA GLU A 521 16.64 15.84 17.48
C GLU A 521 15.14 15.94 17.16
N LYS A 522 14.49 14.80 16.92
CA LYS A 522 13.05 14.74 16.62
C LYS A 522 12.21 15.04 17.85
N ILE A 523 12.60 14.57 19.04
CA ILE A 523 11.95 14.95 20.31
C ILE A 523 11.97 16.47 20.50
N SER A 524 13.12 17.12 20.22
CA SER A 524 13.26 18.57 20.33
C SER A 524 12.35 19.34 19.38
N LEU A 525 12.08 18.78 18.18
CA LEU A 525 11.11 19.34 17.24
C LEU A 525 9.67 19.07 17.68
N LEU A 526 9.34 17.86 18.16
CA LEU A 526 8.01 17.54 18.68
C LEU A 526 7.62 18.49 19.83
N ARG A 527 8.54 18.74 20.77
CA ARG A 527 8.34 19.69 21.88
C ARG A 527 8.03 21.11 21.41
N ARG A 528 8.50 21.52 20.22
CA ARG A 528 8.22 22.84 19.65
C ARG A 528 6.87 22.90 18.92
N LEU A 529 6.36 21.75 18.48
CA LEU A 529 5.15 21.67 17.65
C LEU A 529 3.90 21.27 18.44
N TYR A 530 4.05 20.43 19.46
CA TYR A 530 2.96 19.89 20.26
C TYR A 530 3.05 20.40 21.70
N ALA A 531 1.90 20.55 22.36
CA ALA A 531 1.84 21.05 23.74
C ALA A 531 2.34 20.00 24.74
N THR A 532 1.91 18.75 24.59
CA THR A 532 2.30 17.64 25.46
C THR A 532 2.63 16.36 24.66
N PRO A 533 3.36 15.39 25.25
CA PRO A 533 3.56 14.07 24.65
C PRO A 533 2.24 13.35 24.27
N ASP A 534 1.16 13.60 25.00
CA ASP A 534 -0.17 13.04 24.77
C ASP A 534 -0.86 13.56 23.51
N ASP A 535 -0.43 14.70 22.98
CA ASP A 535 -1.01 15.31 21.78
C ASP A 535 -0.36 14.81 20.48
N VAL A 536 0.75 14.06 20.58
CA VAL A 536 1.47 13.54 19.42
C VAL A 536 0.60 12.53 18.69
N GLU A 537 0.36 12.76 17.41
CA GLU A 537 -0.49 11.91 16.58
C GLU A 537 0.20 10.58 16.24
N LEU A 538 -0.54 9.47 16.18
CA LEU A 538 0.00 8.14 15.87
C LEU A 538 0.85 8.14 14.58
N GLY A 539 0.32 8.71 13.49
CA GLY A 539 1.00 8.78 12.19
C GLY A 539 2.21 9.72 12.14
N VAL A 540 2.46 10.46 13.22
CA VAL A 540 3.66 11.29 13.41
C VAL A 540 4.64 10.57 14.32
N GLY A 541 4.27 10.34 15.58
CA GLY A 541 5.15 9.73 16.59
C GLY A 541 5.66 8.35 16.17
N GLY A 542 4.76 7.47 15.72
CA GLY A 542 5.12 6.10 15.32
C GLY A 542 6.07 6.05 14.12
N THR A 543 6.07 7.08 13.25
CA THR A 543 6.98 7.13 12.09
C THR A 543 8.36 7.70 12.40
N LEU A 544 8.55 8.23 13.61
CA LEU A 544 9.82 8.77 14.10
C LEU A 544 10.57 7.77 14.98
N GLU A 545 9.97 6.62 15.27
CA GLU A 545 10.60 5.58 16.08
C GLU A 545 11.82 4.97 15.39
N TYR A 546 12.81 4.56 16.19
CA TYR A 546 13.87 3.66 15.77
C TYR A 546 13.25 2.34 15.29
N HIS A 547 13.79 1.80 14.21
CA HIS A 547 13.38 0.49 13.73
C HIS A 547 13.73 -0.61 14.72
N VAL A 548 12.79 -1.52 14.95
CA VAL A 548 13.09 -2.79 15.61
C VAL A 548 14.11 -3.55 14.75
N PRO A 549 15.09 -4.25 15.35
CA PRO A 549 16.03 -5.06 14.59
C PRO A 549 15.33 -6.00 13.59
N ASP A 550 15.86 -6.08 12.37
CA ASP A 550 15.31 -6.86 11.24
C ASP A 550 13.96 -6.35 10.66
N ALA A 551 13.37 -5.30 11.23
CA ALA A 551 12.14 -4.69 10.71
C ALA A 551 12.39 -3.28 10.14
N LEU A 552 11.41 -2.77 9.39
CA LEU A 552 11.36 -1.38 8.91
C LEU A 552 10.46 -0.50 9.77
N PHE A 553 9.92 -1.01 10.86
CA PHE A 553 8.99 -0.28 11.71
C PHE A 553 9.53 -0.20 13.13
N GLY A 554 9.20 0.89 13.81
CA GLY A 554 9.33 0.95 15.25
C GLY A 554 8.30 0.06 15.96
N PRO A 555 8.47 -0.16 17.27
CA PRO A 555 7.67 -1.11 18.04
C PRO A 555 6.15 -0.82 17.96
N THR A 556 5.74 0.45 17.93
CA THR A 556 4.32 0.82 17.93
C THR A 556 3.67 0.50 16.60
N LEU A 557 4.27 0.91 15.48
CA LEU A 557 3.71 0.62 14.15
C LEU A 557 3.82 -0.87 13.81
N LEU A 558 4.89 -1.54 14.25
CA LEU A 558 5.06 -2.99 14.08
C LEU A 558 3.92 -3.77 14.76
N CYS A 559 3.56 -3.39 15.98
CA CYS A 559 2.42 -3.97 16.70
C CYS A 559 1.09 -3.84 15.93
N VAL A 560 0.79 -2.64 15.40
CA VAL A 560 -0.44 -2.40 14.62
C VAL A 560 -0.45 -3.23 13.33
N ILE A 561 0.67 -3.25 12.60
CA ILE A 561 0.81 -3.98 11.34
C ILE A 561 0.73 -5.49 11.58
N GLY A 562 1.42 -6.00 12.59
CA GLY A 562 1.39 -7.42 12.96
C GLY A 562 -0.03 -7.90 13.30
N LYS A 563 -0.78 -7.12 14.08
CA LYS A 563 -2.19 -7.42 14.38
C LYS A 563 -3.08 -7.44 13.13
N GLN A 564 -2.89 -6.50 12.20
CA GLN A 564 -3.67 -6.50 10.96
C GLN A 564 -3.40 -7.74 10.11
N PHE A 565 -2.12 -8.04 9.82
CA PHE A 565 -1.77 -9.20 9.01
C PHE A 565 -2.19 -10.52 9.68
N LEU A 566 -2.09 -10.62 11.01
CA LEU A 566 -2.58 -11.80 11.73
C LEU A 566 -4.08 -12.00 11.50
N ASN A 567 -4.87 -10.93 11.58
CA ASN A 567 -6.32 -11.01 11.38
C ASN A 567 -6.70 -11.27 9.93
N THR A 568 -6.01 -10.67 8.96
CA THR A 568 -6.25 -10.92 7.53
C THR A 568 -5.95 -12.38 7.15
N ARG A 569 -5.03 -13.05 7.84
CA ARG A 569 -4.76 -14.49 7.68
C ARG A 569 -5.75 -15.37 8.44
N ARG A 570 -5.86 -15.19 9.76
CA ARG A 570 -6.65 -16.09 10.64
C ARG A 570 -8.15 -15.90 10.49
N GLY A 571 -8.60 -14.71 10.10
CA GLY A 571 -10.01 -14.45 9.78
C GLY A 571 -10.42 -14.86 8.36
N ASP A 572 -9.51 -15.43 7.56
CA ASP A 572 -9.78 -15.85 6.19
C ASP A 572 -9.91 -17.37 6.06
N ARG A 573 -11.16 -17.85 5.93
CA ARG A 573 -11.48 -19.28 5.73
C ARG A 573 -10.89 -19.83 4.43
N PHE A 574 -10.66 -18.97 3.44
CA PHE A 574 -10.17 -19.35 2.12
C PHE A 574 -8.67 -19.09 1.95
N PHE A 575 -7.94 -18.74 3.01
CA PHE A 575 -6.48 -18.58 2.94
C PHE A 575 -5.85 -19.83 2.33
N PHE A 576 -4.83 -19.69 1.47
CA PHE A 576 -4.42 -20.78 0.57
C PHE A 576 -3.95 -22.08 1.26
N GLU A 577 -3.62 -22.05 2.55
CA GLU A 577 -3.09 -23.19 3.32
C GLU A 577 -4.19 -24.01 4.03
N ARG A 578 -5.47 -23.69 3.81
CA ARG A 578 -6.61 -24.27 4.54
C ARG A 578 -7.00 -25.64 4.00
N GLU A 579 -7.24 -26.58 4.90
CA GLU A 579 -7.83 -27.89 4.59
C GLU A 579 -9.37 -27.83 4.69
N ASN A 580 -10.02 -27.32 3.63
CA ASN A 580 -11.48 -27.27 3.58
C ASN A 580 -12.00 -27.41 2.13
N ALA A 581 -13.34 -27.38 1.97
CA ALA A 581 -14.01 -27.54 0.68
C ALA A 581 -13.61 -26.50 -0.39
N GLY A 582 -13.15 -25.31 0.05
CA GLY A 582 -12.64 -24.24 -0.80
C GLY A 582 -11.12 -24.19 -0.86
N GLY A 583 -10.41 -25.11 -0.20
CA GLY A 583 -8.95 -25.20 -0.13
C GLY A 583 -8.33 -25.89 -1.35
N PHE A 584 -7.02 -26.12 -1.27
CA PHE A 584 -6.24 -26.83 -2.28
C PHE A 584 -5.91 -28.24 -1.81
N SER A 585 -5.71 -29.18 -2.74
CA SER A 585 -5.13 -30.48 -2.38
C SER A 585 -3.67 -30.33 -1.93
N ARG A 586 -3.12 -31.34 -1.24
CA ARG A 586 -1.71 -31.32 -0.81
C ARG A 586 -0.73 -31.13 -1.97
N ALA A 587 -1.02 -31.73 -3.12
CA ALA A 587 -0.21 -31.58 -4.33
C ALA A 587 -0.30 -30.15 -4.89
N GLN A 588 -1.50 -29.59 -4.97
CA GLN A 588 -1.72 -28.21 -5.40
C GLN A 588 -1.05 -27.20 -4.46
N LEU A 589 -1.14 -27.41 -3.14
CA LEU A 589 -0.50 -26.58 -2.13
C LEU A 589 1.03 -26.58 -2.28
N ALA A 590 1.63 -27.75 -2.54
CA ALA A 590 3.06 -27.86 -2.80
C ALA A 590 3.49 -27.06 -4.06
N GLU A 591 2.66 -27.02 -5.10
CA GLU A 591 2.92 -26.20 -6.30
C GLU A 591 2.80 -24.70 -6.02
N ILE A 592 1.78 -24.26 -5.27
CA ILE A 592 1.61 -22.84 -4.89
C ILE A 592 2.80 -22.35 -4.08
N ARG A 593 3.33 -23.15 -3.15
CA ARG A 593 4.48 -22.78 -2.31
C ARG A 593 5.79 -22.58 -3.09
N LYS A 594 5.89 -23.06 -4.33
CA LYS A 594 7.05 -22.80 -5.22
C LYS A 594 6.99 -21.43 -5.89
N VAL A 595 5.80 -20.86 -6.04
CA VAL A 595 5.58 -19.63 -6.81
C VAL A 595 6.31 -18.46 -6.16
N SER A 596 6.92 -17.60 -6.97
CA SER A 596 7.56 -16.36 -6.53
C SER A 596 7.15 -15.22 -7.44
N LEU A 597 7.40 -13.98 -7.04
CA LEU A 597 7.17 -12.86 -7.97
C LEU A 597 8.10 -12.95 -9.20
N ALA A 598 9.28 -13.58 -9.08
CA ALA A 598 10.13 -13.91 -10.22
C ALA A 598 9.44 -14.87 -11.20
N SER A 599 8.75 -15.90 -10.69
CA SER A 599 8.05 -16.86 -11.55
C SER A 599 6.91 -16.21 -12.31
N LEU A 600 6.17 -15.29 -11.66
CA LEU A 600 5.14 -14.48 -12.33
C LEU A 600 5.72 -13.56 -13.40
N PHE A 601 6.85 -12.91 -13.12
CA PHE A 601 7.53 -12.07 -14.11
C PHE A 601 7.94 -12.89 -15.33
N CYS A 602 8.57 -14.05 -15.13
CA CYS A 602 8.99 -14.93 -16.24
C CYS A 602 7.82 -15.46 -17.08
N SER A 603 6.67 -15.75 -16.45
CA SER A 603 5.51 -16.34 -17.14
C SER A 603 4.63 -15.33 -17.86
N ASN A 604 4.80 -14.03 -17.62
CA ASN A 604 3.91 -12.97 -18.13
C ASN A 604 4.63 -11.82 -18.85
N ALA A 605 5.96 -11.91 -18.97
CA ALA A 605 6.82 -11.01 -19.73
C ALA A 605 7.23 -11.67 -21.06
N ASN A 606 7.42 -10.87 -22.11
CA ASN A 606 7.76 -11.41 -23.43
C ASN A 606 9.28 -11.45 -23.68
N TYR A 607 10.01 -10.47 -23.15
CA TYR A 607 11.45 -10.27 -23.38
C TYR A 607 12.22 -10.18 -22.05
N LEU A 608 11.86 -11.03 -21.08
CA LEU A 608 12.59 -11.20 -19.81
C LEU A 608 13.26 -12.58 -19.77
N HIS A 609 14.58 -12.62 -19.96
CA HIS A 609 15.33 -13.89 -19.98
C HIS A 609 16.06 -14.20 -18.68
N LEU A 610 16.56 -13.17 -18.00
CA LEU A 610 17.30 -13.30 -16.76
C LEU A 610 16.54 -12.60 -15.63
N ILE A 611 16.46 -13.20 -14.46
CA ILE A 611 15.88 -12.60 -13.25
C ILE A 611 16.46 -13.29 -12.01
N GLN A 612 16.53 -12.57 -10.89
CA GLN A 612 16.90 -13.18 -9.62
C GLN A 612 15.69 -13.87 -8.94
N PRO A 613 15.88 -14.98 -8.21
CA PRO A 613 14.79 -15.72 -7.56
C PRO A 613 13.91 -14.88 -6.63
N ASN A 614 14.51 -14.00 -5.83
CA ASN A 614 13.77 -13.06 -4.98
C ASN A 614 13.85 -11.65 -5.56
N VAL A 615 12.82 -11.23 -6.32
CA VAL A 615 12.81 -9.90 -6.96
C VAL A 615 12.69 -8.75 -5.98
N PHE A 616 12.28 -8.99 -4.72
CA PHE A 616 12.24 -7.97 -3.68
C PHE A 616 13.62 -7.60 -3.15
N VAL A 617 14.63 -8.44 -3.44
CA VAL A 617 16.02 -8.23 -3.06
C VAL A 617 16.84 -7.99 -4.33
N PHE A 618 17.73 -7.01 -4.30
CA PHE A 618 18.56 -6.68 -5.44
C PHE A 618 19.50 -7.84 -5.81
N PRO A 619 19.91 -7.98 -7.08
CA PRO A 619 20.86 -9.00 -7.47
C PRO A 619 22.19 -8.88 -6.71
N ASN A 620 22.62 -9.96 -6.09
CA ASN A 620 23.87 -10.04 -5.32
C ASN A 620 24.40 -11.48 -5.30
N SER A 621 25.50 -11.75 -4.58
CA SER A 621 26.15 -13.07 -4.53
C SER A 621 25.24 -14.21 -4.06
N HIS A 622 24.17 -13.93 -3.32
CA HIS A 622 23.20 -14.92 -2.82
C HIS A 622 21.84 -14.88 -3.56
N ASN A 623 21.67 -13.94 -4.48
CA ASN A 623 20.43 -13.74 -5.24
C ASN A 623 20.81 -13.43 -6.70
N LEU A 624 21.51 -14.40 -7.31
CA LEU A 624 22.08 -14.27 -8.63
C LEU A 624 20.99 -14.22 -9.71
N LEU A 625 21.30 -13.57 -10.83
CA LEU A 625 20.45 -13.63 -12.01
C LEU A 625 20.50 -15.05 -12.59
N LEU A 626 19.33 -15.68 -12.73
CA LEU A 626 19.15 -16.98 -13.36
C LEU A 626 18.35 -16.82 -14.64
N ASN A 627 18.53 -17.75 -15.57
CA ASN A 627 17.61 -17.86 -16.70
C ASN A 627 16.19 -18.19 -16.20
N CYS A 628 15.17 -17.57 -16.79
CA CYS A 628 13.77 -17.80 -16.44
C CYS A 628 13.36 -19.28 -16.47
N ASN A 629 14.00 -20.11 -17.31
CA ASN A 629 13.77 -21.55 -17.36
C ASN A 629 14.19 -22.29 -16.09
N PHE A 630 15.06 -21.70 -15.25
CA PHE A 630 15.48 -22.25 -13.96
C PHE A 630 14.69 -21.66 -12.78
N ILE A 631 13.81 -20.68 -13.02
CA ILE A 631 12.91 -20.18 -11.99
C ILE A 631 11.75 -21.17 -11.84
N PRO A 632 11.49 -21.73 -10.65
CA PRO A 632 10.40 -22.68 -10.45
C PRO A 632 9.06 -22.11 -10.90
N GLN A 633 8.33 -22.90 -11.68
CA GLN A 633 6.98 -22.59 -12.15
C GLN A 633 5.95 -23.51 -11.51
N ILE A 634 4.71 -23.04 -11.44
CA ILE A 634 3.57 -23.83 -10.96
C ILE A 634 3.22 -24.94 -11.97
N ASP A 635 3.15 -26.19 -11.52
CA ASP A 635 2.68 -27.31 -12.35
C ASP A 635 1.15 -27.42 -12.28
N LEU A 636 0.47 -26.94 -13.33
CA LEU A 636 -1.00 -26.97 -13.40
C LEU A 636 -1.58 -28.36 -13.64
N SER A 637 -0.78 -29.40 -13.94
CA SER A 637 -1.30 -30.77 -14.06
C SER A 637 -2.00 -31.24 -12.77
N LYS A 638 -1.65 -30.66 -11.62
CA LYS A 638 -2.29 -30.94 -10.33
C LYS A 638 -3.72 -30.39 -10.20
N TRP A 639 -4.22 -29.65 -11.19
CA TRP A 639 -5.60 -29.16 -11.29
C TRP A 639 -6.43 -29.90 -12.33
N GLN A 640 -5.92 -30.99 -12.91
CA GLN A 640 -6.70 -31.83 -13.80
C GLN A 640 -7.85 -32.54 -13.05
N ASP A 641 -9.08 -32.38 -13.53
CA ASP A 641 -10.28 -33.03 -13.01
C ASP A 641 -10.45 -34.39 -13.68
N LEU A 642 -10.12 -35.46 -12.95
CA LEU A 642 -10.20 -36.83 -13.47
C LEU A 642 -11.61 -37.44 -13.34
N ARG A 643 -12.57 -36.76 -12.71
CA ARG A 643 -13.93 -37.31 -12.51
C ARG A 643 -14.65 -37.66 -13.82
N PRO A 644 -14.60 -36.86 -14.89
CA PRO A 644 -15.21 -37.22 -16.17
C PRO A 644 -14.65 -38.52 -16.76
N GLN A 645 -13.38 -38.85 -16.48
CA GLN A 645 -12.71 -40.06 -16.99
C GLN A 645 -13.07 -41.33 -16.21
N LEU A 646 -13.64 -41.19 -15.01
CA LEU A 646 -14.06 -42.31 -14.14
C LEU A 646 -15.52 -42.75 -14.40
N VAL A 647 -16.24 -42.06 -15.29
CA VAL A 647 -17.65 -42.32 -15.63
C VAL A 647 -17.79 -43.22 -16.87
N HIS A 648 -16.69 -43.78 -17.38
CA HIS A 648 -16.68 -44.71 -18.52
C HIS A 648 -16.31 -46.13 -18.14
#